data_AF-A0ABD5MCV9-F1
#
_entry.id   AF-A0ABD5MCV9-F1
#
_cell.length_a   1.000
_cell.length_b   1.000
_cell.length_c   1.000
_cell.angle_alpha   90.00
_cell.angle_beta   90.00
_cell.angle_gamma   90.00
#
_symmetry.space_group_name_H-M   'P 1'
#
loop_
_entity.id
_entity.type
_entity.pdbx_description
1 polymer ?
#
loop_
_entity_poly.entity_id
_entity_poly.type
_entity_poly.pdbx_seq_one_letter_code
_entity_poly.pdbx_strand_id
1 'polypeptide(L)'
;MGGDRAQQTANNSTIQHENPEETSGDGDLEAVQNWLSGRMGETLINCTQRTTLSEEVACSRLDEEYPEWLSNYVTTARDTDGSGDDRRASQFNETQQAHDEYRDAVREFRETRQEYEEAREDGDRERARELARDLSRAATGVNETAGTLTERFEQLENSTGIEFGPAIRSTQGVAQNATAIATTVREREFVATTLEVTANRTSIAFDAPVLLTGQLRTQDAPVSNRTVTLAVGRQTDTVRTDANGRFELLYRPVLLPQSADSVSVAYRPAPRSLYERSEAAVNITVRGTASTVSATLSETTAVYGDTVRVTGQLRADGRGVGNMPLRVAFADTALRVRTGPEGSYTASVDVPADVTPGNQSVSVELAVRERAVEQTSATRTVRVRSSTTNLTLRPEEITSERILVTAVLVTDEGRQVRGEPVQLTAENGSRTVTTDADGASTAALDVTNQTGNLTVTAAYRPSGGNLDSSTARLRVSVPASATTADGTQTEGASDGNGDGANGGFPGTNPTRWIVAFAAVGFVLAGGTAVAARAYGIRPRDVLGRLPLGALGLFGTGPGQAAETGDGDESGNDEESAEAPSTTDDVSGAGDETSVVNDAEGLLAEGRTDEAVITIYEAVRAKFVDQYELLPGVTHWELVDRLRGHGTDEVDESVVGLTTAYEQAAYAPDALEADEATAAIETAERLLSQTDQFL
;
A
#
# COMPACT_ATOMS: atom_id res chain seq x y z
N MET A 1 -81.07 -18.41 -44.98
CA MET A 1 -80.80 -16.97 -45.19
C MET A 1 -79.38 -16.72 -44.70
N GLY A 2 -78.48 -16.35 -45.61
CA GLY A 2 -77.09 -15.98 -45.27
C GLY A 2 -77.06 -14.76 -44.36
N GLY A 3 -76.04 -14.52 -43.54
CA GLY A 3 -74.63 -14.85 -43.75
C GLY A 3 -73.91 -13.55 -44.05
N ASP A 4 -73.71 -12.72 -43.02
CA ASP A 4 -72.67 -11.68 -43.00
C ASP A 4 -72.43 -11.23 -41.55
N ARG A 5 -71.23 -11.46 -41.02
CA ARG A 5 -70.64 -10.67 -39.93
C ARG A 5 -69.14 -10.91 -39.92
N ALA A 6 -68.46 -9.85 -40.30
CA ALA A 6 -67.03 -9.71 -40.46
C ALA A 6 -66.22 -10.17 -39.24
N GLN A 7 -65.10 -10.84 -39.54
CA GLN A 7 -63.95 -10.99 -38.66
C GLN A 7 -63.36 -9.61 -38.35
N GLN A 8 -63.20 -9.30 -37.07
CA GLN A 8 -62.16 -8.40 -36.58
C GLN A 8 -61.24 -9.23 -35.68
N THR A 9 -60.16 -9.73 -36.27
CA THR A 9 -58.98 -10.17 -35.52
C THR A 9 -58.30 -8.93 -34.96
N ALA A 10 -58.50 -8.65 -33.66
CA ALA A 10 -57.65 -7.73 -32.93
C ALA A 10 -56.29 -8.40 -32.74
N ASN A 11 -55.28 -7.94 -33.48
CA ASN A 11 -53.89 -8.23 -33.18
C ASN A 11 -53.54 -7.58 -31.83
N ASN A 12 -53.40 -8.40 -30.80
CA ASN A 12 -52.84 -7.98 -29.52
C ASN A 12 -51.31 -7.97 -29.64
N SER A 13 -50.76 -6.97 -30.32
CA SER A 13 -49.33 -6.70 -30.30
C SER A 13 -49.06 -5.72 -29.16
N THR A 14 -48.68 -6.23 -27.99
CA THR A 14 -48.09 -5.41 -26.93
C THR A 14 -46.81 -4.80 -27.50
N ILE A 15 -46.78 -3.49 -27.68
CA ILE A 15 -45.57 -2.78 -28.13
C ILE A 15 -44.54 -2.93 -27.01
N GLN A 16 -43.44 -3.65 -27.28
CA GLN A 16 -42.39 -3.93 -26.31
C GLN A 16 -41.31 -2.83 -26.29
N HIS A 17 -41.20 -2.05 -27.37
CA HIS A 17 -40.21 -0.99 -27.53
C HIS A 17 -40.82 0.20 -28.29
N GLU A 18 -40.75 1.39 -27.71
CA GLU A 18 -41.08 2.68 -28.33
C GLU A 18 -39.81 3.51 -28.51
N ASN A 19 -39.77 4.38 -29.52
CA ASN A 19 -38.63 5.24 -29.78
C ASN A 19 -38.47 6.26 -28.63
N PRO A 20 -37.35 6.31 -27.91
CA PRO A 20 -37.16 7.18 -26.74
C PRO A 20 -37.37 8.67 -27.02
N GLU A 21 -37.13 9.11 -28.27
CA GLU A 21 -37.29 10.50 -28.69
C GLU A 21 -38.77 10.90 -28.93
N GLU A 22 -39.67 9.92 -29.01
CA GLU A 22 -41.10 10.12 -29.28
C GLU A 22 -41.99 9.92 -28.04
N THR A 23 -41.41 9.50 -26.92
CA THR A 23 -42.12 9.25 -25.65
C THR A 23 -41.95 10.42 -24.68
N SER A 24 -43.05 10.95 -24.13
CA SER A 24 -43.05 12.14 -23.26
C SER A 24 -43.48 11.87 -21.80
N GLY A 25 -43.29 10.64 -21.31
CA GLY A 25 -43.63 10.26 -19.93
C GLY A 25 -42.39 10.16 -19.06
N ASP A 26 -42.51 10.54 -17.79
CA ASP A 26 -41.54 10.15 -16.76
C ASP A 26 -41.61 8.62 -16.67
N GLY A 27 -40.60 7.92 -17.20
CA GLY A 27 -40.60 6.45 -17.27
C GLY A 27 -40.81 5.79 -15.91
N ASP A 28 -41.21 4.52 -15.91
CA ASP A 28 -41.38 3.75 -14.67
C ASP A 28 -40.02 3.35 -14.09
N LEU A 29 -39.44 4.25 -13.28
CA LEU A 29 -38.13 4.06 -12.65
C LEU A 29 -38.14 2.85 -11.68
N GLU A 30 -39.28 2.54 -11.06
CA GLU A 30 -39.44 1.38 -10.19
C GLU A 30 -39.37 0.06 -11.00
N ALA A 31 -39.95 0.03 -12.20
CA ALA A 31 -39.80 -1.11 -13.10
C ALA A 31 -38.35 -1.31 -13.56
N VAL A 32 -37.62 -0.22 -13.85
CA VAL A 32 -36.19 -0.29 -14.21
C VAL A 32 -35.35 -0.81 -13.04
N GLN A 33 -35.58 -0.32 -11.82
CA GLN A 33 -34.90 -0.79 -10.62
C GLN A 33 -35.14 -2.29 -10.36
N ASN A 34 -36.38 -2.76 -10.52
CA ASN A 34 -36.73 -4.18 -10.36
C ASN A 34 -36.08 -5.07 -11.44
N TRP A 35 -35.95 -4.56 -12.66
CA TRP A 35 -35.24 -5.26 -13.73
C TRP A 35 -33.74 -5.37 -13.44
N LEU A 36 -33.10 -4.27 -13.01
CA LEU A 36 -31.69 -4.23 -12.65
C LEU A 36 -31.37 -5.14 -11.45
N SER A 37 -32.19 -5.07 -10.38
CA SER A 37 -32.01 -5.90 -9.18
C SER A 37 -32.12 -7.39 -9.51
N GLY A 38 -33.12 -7.78 -10.33
CA GLY A 38 -33.27 -9.15 -10.80
C GLY A 38 -32.07 -9.64 -11.62
N ARG A 39 -31.53 -8.79 -12.51
CA ARG A 39 -30.37 -9.12 -13.35
C ARG A 39 -29.08 -9.27 -12.55
N MET A 40 -28.85 -8.36 -11.60
CA MET A 40 -27.72 -8.42 -10.66
C MET A 40 -27.80 -9.66 -9.78
N GLY A 41 -28.99 -9.97 -9.23
CA GLY A 41 -29.22 -11.18 -8.44
C GLY A 41 -28.99 -12.47 -9.21
N GLU A 42 -29.53 -12.59 -10.42
CA GLU A 42 -29.30 -13.74 -11.31
C GLU A 42 -27.81 -13.94 -11.62
N THR A 43 -27.09 -12.85 -11.86
CA THR A 43 -25.65 -12.89 -12.17
C THR A 43 -24.84 -13.39 -10.98
N LEU A 44 -25.13 -12.89 -9.77
CA LEU A 44 -24.52 -13.36 -8.52
C LEU A 44 -24.79 -14.85 -8.28
N ILE A 45 -26.04 -15.30 -8.45
CA ILE A 45 -26.42 -16.72 -8.26
C ILE A 45 -25.66 -17.61 -9.24
N ASN A 46 -25.66 -17.26 -10.52
CA ASN A 46 -25.03 -18.05 -11.57
C ASN A 46 -23.50 -18.12 -11.39
N CYS A 47 -22.85 -17.01 -11.04
CA CYS A 47 -21.42 -17.01 -10.78
C CYS A 47 -21.06 -17.85 -9.53
N THR A 48 -21.83 -17.70 -8.45
CA THR A 48 -21.62 -18.48 -7.21
C THR A 48 -21.75 -19.99 -7.46
N GLN A 49 -22.73 -20.40 -8.27
CA GLN A 49 -22.93 -21.82 -8.62
C GLN A 49 -21.80 -22.40 -9.48
N ARG A 50 -21.08 -21.54 -10.21
CA ARG A 50 -19.94 -21.92 -11.06
C ARG A 50 -18.61 -21.87 -10.31
N THR A 51 -18.57 -21.25 -9.12
CA THR A 51 -17.37 -21.20 -8.28
C THR A 51 -17.18 -22.57 -7.62
N THR A 52 -16.16 -23.32 -8.03
CA THR A 52 -15.89 -24.69 -7.56
C THR A 52 -14.42 -24.90 -7.18
N LEU A 53 -14.12 -26.00 -6.49
CA LEU A 53 -12.74 -26.38 -6.12
C LEU A 53 -11.98 -27.14 -7.23
N SER A 54 -12.62 -27.42 -8.36
CA SER A 54 -12.06 -28.30 -9.39
C SER A 54 -11.54 -27.52 -10.58
N GLU A 55 -12.30 -26.52 -11.03
CA GLU A 55 -11.99 -25.76 -12.23
C GLU A 55 -12.20 -24.26 -11.96
N GLU A 56 -11.34 -23.45 -12.56
CA GLU A 56 -11.54 -22.01 -12.61
C GLU A 56 -12.56 -21.67 -13.70
N VAL A 57 -13.57 -20.91 -13.31
CA VAL A 57 -14.66 -20.55 -14.20
C VAL A 57 -14.83 -19.05 -14.20
N ALA A 58 -14.66 -18.43 -15.37
CA ALA A 58 -14.80 -16.99 -15.52
C ALA A 58 -16.24 -16.54 -15.23
N CYS A 59 -16.35 -15.47 -14.44
CA CYS A 59 -17.60 -14.76 -14.16
C CYS A 59 -17.65 -13.42 -14.90
N SER A 60 -17.34 -13.43 -16.19
CA SER A 60 -17.22 -12.21 -17.01
C SER A 60 -18.37 -11.22 -16.85
N ARG A 61 -19.61 -11.70 -16.70
CA ARG A 61 -20.77 -10.80 -16.47
C ARG A 61 -20.77 -10.12 -15.10
N LEU A 62 -20.26 -10.78 -14.07
CA LEU A 62 -20.07 -10.19 -12.75
C LEU A 62 -18.90 -9.18 -12.77
N ASP A 63 -17.87 -9.45 -13.56
CA ASP A 63 -16.69 -8.59 -13.63
C ASP A 63 -16.88 -7.37 -14.56
N GLU A 64 -17.60 -7.54 -15.68
CA GLU A 64 -17.73 -6.54 -16.74
C GLU A 64 -19.10 -5.82 -16.73
N GLU A 65 -20.21 -6.57 -16.66
CA GLU A 65 -21.56 -6.01 -16.83
C GLU A 65 -22.19 -5.53 -15.50
N TYR A 66 -21.89 -6.22 -14.39
CA TYR A 66 -22.48 -5.93 -13.08
C TYR A 66 -22.13 -4.53 -12.54
N PRO A 67 -20.89 -4.03 -12.64
CA PRO A 67 -20.56 -2.68 -12.16
C PRO A 67 -21.37 -1.59 -12.88
N GLU A 68 -21.64 -1.78 -14.18
CA GLU A 68 -22.48 -0.88 -14.96
C GLU A 68 -23.94 -0.92 -14.48
N TRP A 69 -24.50 -2.12 -14.26
CA TRP A 69 -25.86 -2.27 -13.74
C TRP A 69 -26.03 -1.69 -12.33
N LEU A 70 -25.03 -1.85 -11.46
CA LEU A 70 -25.02 -1.28 -10.13
C LEU A 70 -24.95 0.26 -10.18
N SER A 71 -24.12 0.82 -11.05
CA SER A 71 -24.03 2.27 -11.27
C SER A 71 -25.37 2.84 -11.76
N ASN A 72 -26.02 2.15 -12.70
CA ASN A 72 -27.35 2.52 -13.19
C ASN A 72 -28.40 2.41 -12.07
N TYR A 73 -28.36 1.35 -11.26
CA TYR A 73 -29.27 1.18 -10.12
C TYR A 73 -29.12 2.30 -9.09
N VAL A 74 -27.88 2.66 -8.73
CA VAL A 74 -27.57 3.78 -7.82
C VAL A 74 -28.07 5.10 -8.39
N THR A 75 -27.93 5.32 -9.71
CA THR A 75 -28.43 6.53 -10.36
C THR A 75 -29.95 6.59 -10.29
N THR A 76 -30.63 5.50 -10.68
CA THR A 76 -32.10 5.43 -10.61
C THR A 76 -32.62 5.53 -9.17
N ALA A 77 -31.90 5.01 -8.18
CA ALA A 77 -32.26 5.09 -6.76
C ALA A 77 -32.20 6.51 -6.19
N ARG A 78 -31.37 7.40 -6.75
CA ARG A 78 -31.33 8.82 -6.36
C ARG A 78 -32.48 9.63 -6.92
N ASP A 79 -32.99 9.21 -8.07
CA ASP A 79 -34.12 9.85 -8.75
C ASP A 79 -35.48 9.34 -8.21
N THR A 80 -35.48 8.32 -7.34
CA THR A 80 -36.64 7.89 -6.56
C THR A 80 -36.52 8.36 -5.10
N ASP A 81 -37.57 8.96 -4.52
CA ASP A 81 -37.55 9.58 -3.17
C ASP A 81 -37.49 8.56 -1.99
N GLY A 82 -36.86 7.39 -2.17
CA GLY A 82 -36.88 6.26 -1.24
C GLY A 82 -35.55 5.98 -0.54
N SER A 83 -35.41 6.33 0.75
CA SER A 83 -34.23 5.94 1.57
C SER A 83 -33.95 4.42 1.66
N GLY A 84 -34.90 3.58 1.25
CA GLY A 84 -34.72 2.13 1.12
C GLY A 84 -33.89 1.74 -0.11
N ASP A 85 -33.87 2.57 -1.15
CA ASP A 85 -33.25 2.26 -2.45
C ASP A 85 -31.72 2.44 -2.36
N ASP A 86 -31.25 3.50 -1.70
CA ASP A 86 -29.83 3.71 -1.37
C ASP A 86 -29.25 2.55 -0.55
N ARG A 87 -30.04 2.02 0.39
CA ARG A 87 -29.65 0.88 1.22
C ARG A 87 -29.51 -0.39 0.38
N ARG A 88 -30.42 -0.65 -0.56
CA ARG A 88 -30.34 -1.81 -1.46
C ARG A 88 -29.15 -1.71 -2.42
N ALA A 89 -28.88 -0.53 -2.96
CA ALA A 89 -27.68 -0.25 -3.76
C ALA A 89 -26.40 -0.63 -3.00
N SER A 90 -26.30 -0.18 -1.75
CA SER A 90 -25.15 -0.50 -0.89
C SER A 90 -25.03 -2.00 -0.62
N GLN A 91 -26.16 -2.69 -0.40
CA GLN A 91 -26.18 -4.14 -0.21
C GLN A 91 -25.71 -4.92 -1.44
N PHE A 92 -26.10 -4.52 -2.65
CA PHE A 92 -25.60 -5.14 -3.88
C PHE A 92 -24.08 -4.95 -4.01
N ASN A 93 -23.57 -3.74 -3.79
CA ASN A 93 -22.13 -3.46 -3.81
C ASN A 93 -21.35 -4.32 -2.80
N GLU A 94 -21.80 -4.36 -1.53
CA GLU A 94 -21.19 -5.17 -0.48
C GLU A 94 -21.26 -6.68 -0.80
N THR A 95 -22.33 -7.12 -1.45
CA THR A 95 -22.48 -8.54 -1.86
C THR A 95 -21.52 -8.90 -2.98
N GLN A 96 -21.29 -8.00 -3.95
CA GLN A 96 -20.30 -8.21 -5.00
C GLN A 96 -18.88 -8.30 -4.41
N GLN A 97 -18.51 -7.37 -3.52
CA GLN A 97 -17.20 -7.39 -2.86
C GLN A 97 -16.98 -8.67 -2.06
N ALA A 98 -17.97 -9.09 -1.26
CA ALA A 98 -17.90 -10.35 -0.53
C ALA A 98 -17.82 -11.57 -1.45
N HIS A 99 -18.43 -11.50 -2.64
CA HIS A 99 -18.33 -12.56 -3.64
C HIS A 99 -16.91 -12.63 -4.23
N ASP A 100 -16.30 -11.48 -4.53
CA ASP A 100 -14.93 -11.41 -5.04
C ASP A 100 -13.91 -11.96 -4.03
N GLU A 101 -14.01 -11.55 -2.77
CA GLU A 101 -13.20 -12.10 -1.67
C GLU A 101 -13.33 -13.63 -1.54
N TYR A 102 -14.56 -14.15 -1.65
CA TYR A 102 -14.82 -15.59 -1.62
C TYR A 102 -14.22 -16.33 -2.81
N ARG A 103 -14.35 -15.76 -4.02
CA ARG A 103 -13.77 -16.34 -5.25
C ARG A 103 -12.24 -16.40 -5.16
N ASP A 104 -11.62 -15.35 -4.64
CA ASP A 104 -10.16 -15.28 -4.48
C ASP A 104 -9.68 -16.30 -3.44
N ALA A 105 -10.37 -16.44 -2.31
CA ALA A 105 -10.07 -17.48 -1.32
C ALA A 105 -10.20 -18.91 -1.91
N VAL A 106 -11.20 -19.15 -2.76
CA VAL A 106 -11.36 -20.44 -3.46
C VAL A 106 -10.23 -20.68 -4.46
N ARG A 107 -9.80 -19.64 -5.19
CA ARG A 107 -8.65 -19.71 -6.11
C ARG A 107 -7.36 -20.07 -5.37
N GLU A 108 -7.05 -19.36 -4.28
CA GLU A 108 -5.86 -19.60 -3.45
C GLU A 108 -5.86 -21.05 -2.91
N PHE A 109 -7.00 -21.53 -2.42
CA PHE A 109 -7.13 -22.91 -1.95
C PHE A 109 -6.82 -23.92 -3.05
N ARG A 110 -7.34 -23.71 -4.27
CA ARG A 110 -7.12 -24.60 -5.41
C ARG A 110 -5.66 -24.62 -5.83
N GLU A 111 -5.04 -23.45 -5.97
CA GLU A 111 -3.63 -23.31 -6.36
C GLU A 111 -2.73 -23.99 -5.33
N THR A 112 -2.95 -23.72 -4.04
CA THR A 112 -2.20 -24.36 -2.95
C THR A 112 -2.38 -25.88 -2.95
N ARG A 113 -3.58 -26.39 -3.27
CA ARG A 113 -3.83 -27.83 -3.39
C ARG A 113 -3.05 -28.43 -4.54
N GLN A 114 -3.04 -27.77 -5.69
CA GLN A 114 -2.32 -28.23 -6.87
C GLN A 114 -0.81 -28.30 -6.59
N GLU A 115 -0.21 -27.24 -6.04
CA GLU A 115 1.20 -27.23 -5.66
C GLU A 115 1.52 -28.35 -4.65
N TYR A 116 0.61 -28.62 -3.72
CA TYR A 116 0.77 -29.69 -2.75
C TYR A 116 0.79 -31.07 -3.42
N GLU A 117 -0.11 -31.30 -4.38
CA GLU A 117 -0.18 -32.54 -5.14
C GLU A 117 1.09 -32.74 -5.97
N GLU A 118 1.55 -31.70 -6.68
CA GLU A 118 2.80 -31.69 -7.45
C GLU A 118 4.02 -31.99 -6.55
N ALA A 119 4.17 -31.29 -5.42
CA ALA A 119 5.26 -31.55 -4.47
C ALA A 119 5.23 -33.00 -3.93
N ARG A 120 4.04 -33.60 -3.79
CA ARG A 120 3.90 -35.00 -3.34
C ARG A 120 4.27 -35.99 -4.43
N GLU A 121 3.98 -35.69 -5.69
CA GLU A 121 4.34 -36.49 -6.87
C GLU A 121 5.86 -36.47 -7.10
N ASP A 122 6.48 -35.29 -6.94
CA ASP A 122 7.93 -35.10 -7.03
C ASP A 122 8.71 -35.70 -5.85
N GLY A 123 8.00 -36.10 -4.79
CA GLY A 123 8.58 -36.68 -3.59
C GLY A 123 9.18 -35.66 -2.62
N ASP A 124 8.97 -34.36 -2.82
CA ASP A 124 9.39 -33.30 -1.91
C ASP A 124 8.46 -33.23 -0.69
N ARG A 125 8.82 -34.02 0.33
CA ARG A 125 8.06 -34.12 1.57
C ARG A 125 8.13 -32.87 2.43
N GLU A 126 9.16 -32.05 2.30
CA GLU A 126 9.29 -30.83 3.10
C GLU A 126 8.39 -29.72 2.55
N ARG A 127 8.44 -29.49 1.23
CA ARG A 127 7.54 -28.57 0.54
C ARG A 127 6.09 -28.99 0.68
N ALA A 128 5.79 -30.29 0.53
CA ALA A 128 4.42 -30.78 0.72
C ALA A 128 3.87 -30.52 2.13
N ARG A 129 4.71 -30.60 3.18
CA ARG A 129 4.29 -30.26 4.55
C ARG A 129 4.06 -28.77 4.75
N GLU A 130 4.88 -27.93 4.14
CA GLU A 130 4.66 -26.48 4.14
C GLU A 130 3.31 -26.15 3.50
N LEU A 131 3.09 -26.63 2.28
CA LEU A 131 1.85 -26.46 1.52
C LEU A 131 0.61 -27.07 2.20
N ALA A 132 0.76 -28.20 2.91
CA ALA A 132 -0.34 -28.78 3.68
C ALA A 132 -0.81 -27.85 4.83
N ARG A 133 0.09 -27.08 5.44
CA ARG A 133 -0.29 -26.05 6.43
C ARG A 133 -0.96 -24.87 5.75
N ASP A 134 -0.47 -24.47 4.60
CA ASP A 134 -1.01 -23.36 3.81
C ASP A 134 -2.41 -23.69 3.31
N LEU A 135 -2.63 -24.92 2.85
CA LEU A 135 -3.94 -25.43 2.45
C LEU A 135 -4.95 -25.40 3.60
N SER A 136 -4.51 -25.67 4.84
CA SER A 136 -5.37 -25.55 6.02
C SER A 136 -5.74 -24.08 6.32
N ARG A 137 -4.82 -23.13 6.06
CA ARG A 137 -5.09 -21.69 6.18
C ARG A 137 -6.06 -21.23 5.09
N ALA A 138 -5.80 -21.59 3.83
CA ALA A 138 -6.67 -21.29 2.70
C ALA A 138 -8.10 -21.85 2.90
N ALA A 139 -8.24 -23.08 3.43
CA ALA A 139 -9.55 -23.65 3.75
C ALA A 139 -10.31 -22.82 4.81
N THR A 140 -9.59 -22.26 5.78
CA THR A 140 -10.18 -21.36 6.79
C THR A 140 -10.66 -20.07 6.13
N GLY A 141 -9.85 -19.49 5.24
CA GLY A 141 -10.21 -18.31 4.44
C GLY A 141 -11.45 -18.53 3.58
N VAL A 142 -11.56 -19.69 2.91
CA VAL A 142 -12.76 -20.07 2.15
C VAL A 142 -13.99 -20.16 3.06
N ASN A 143 -13.85 -20.73 4.26
CA ASN A 143 -14.97 -20.87 5.19
C ASN A 143 -15.42 -19.53 5.79
N GLU A 144 -14.48 -18.64 6.12
CA GLU A 144 -14.78 -17.28 6.61
C GLU A 144 -15.48 -16.43 5.55
N THR A 145 -14.92 -16.35 4.34
CA THR A 145 -15.51 -15.60 3.22
C THR A 145 -16.85 -16.19 2.75
N ALA A 146 -17.00 -17.52 2.77
CA ALA A 146 -18.29 -18.19 2.53
C ALA A 146 -19.36 -17.79 3.55
N GLY A 147 -18.99 -17.65 4.83
CA GLY A 147 -19.86 -17.19 5.90
C GLY A 147 -20.34 -15.77 5.65
N THR A 148 -19.41 -14.85 5.37
CA THR A 148 -19.73 -13.45 5.04
C THR A 148 -20.62 -13.35 3.81
N LEU A 149 -20.31 -14.04 2.71
CA LEU A 149 -21.11 -14.02 1.50
C LEU A 149 -22.54 -14.56 1.73
N THR A 150 -22.68 -15.62 2.53
CA THR A 150 -23.99 -16.17 2.91
C THR A 150 -24.83 -15.12 3.65
N GLU A 151 -24.23 -14.43 4.63
CA GLU A 151 -24.91 -13.36 5.37
C GLU A 151 -25.33 -12.20 4.44
N ARG A 152 -24.52 -11.85 3.43
CA ARG A 152 -24.87 -10.83 2.43
C ARG A 152 -26.05 -11.25 1.56
N PHE A 153 -26.06 -12.50 1.09
CA PHE A 153 -27.19 -13.05 0.34
C PHE A 153 -28.49 -13.06 1.13
N GLU A 154 -28.48 -13.44 2.41
CA GLU A 154 -29.67 -13.43 3.26
C GLU A 154 -30.22 -12.00 3.46
N GLN A 155 -29.33 -11.02 3.63
CA GLN A 155 -29.71 -9.61 3.75
C GLN A 155 -30.34 -9.06 2.48
N LEU A 156 -29.80 -9.46 1.32
CA LEU A 156 -30.28 -9.05 0.01
C LEU A 156 -31.61 -9.74 -0.34
N GLU A 157 -31.77 -11.01 0.00
CA GLU A 157 -33.03 -11.76 -0.14
C GLU A 157 -34.16 -11.06 0.63
N ASN A 158 -33.91 -10.65 1.89
CA ASN A 158 -34.90 -9.98 2.71
C ASN A 158 -35.28 -8.57 2.20
N SER A 159 -34.38 -7.88 1.50
CA SER A 159 -34.66 -6.52 1.00
C SER A 159 -35.19 -6.47 -0.44
N THR A 160 -34.92 -7.49 -1.26
CA THR A 160 -35.27 -7.53 -2.69
C THR A 160 -36.28 -8.61 -3.06
N GLY A 161 -36.44 -9.66 -2.24
CA GLY A 161 -37.26 -10.83 -2.54
C GLY A 161 -36.64 -11.81 -3.54
N ILE A 162 -35.37 -11.61 -3.93
CA ILE A 162 -34.63 -12.53 -4.81
C ILE A 162 -34.19 -13.75 -4.00
N GLU A 163 -34.48 -14.96 -4.48
CA GLU A 163 -34.16 -16.20 -3.78
C GLU A 163 -32.68 -16.60 -3.98
N PHE A 164 -31.84 -16.42 -2.96
CA PHE A 164 -30.41 -16.78 -3.01
C PHE A 164 -30.11 -18.18 -2.44
N GLY A 165 -31.12 -18.91 -1.98
CA GLY A 165 -30.97 -20.26 -1.40
C GLY A 165 -30.09 -21.24 -2.21
N PRO A 166 -30.17 -21.30 -3.56
CA PRO A 166 -29.26 -22.12 -4.36
C PRO A 166 -27.79 -21.68 -4.29
N ALA A 167 -27.52 -20.38 -4.28
CA ALA A 167 -26.16 -19.82 -4.16
C ALA A 167 -25.58 -20.13 -2.78
N ILE A 168 -26.35 -19.89 -1.71
CA ILE A 168 -25.98 -20.19 -0.32
C ILE A 168 -25.58 -21.66 -0.16
N ARG A 169 -26.39 -22.60 -0.70
CA ARG A 169 -26.05 -24.04 -0.65
C ARG A 169 -24.77 -24.39 -1.39
N SER A 170 -24.52 -23.73 -2.53
CA SER A 170 -23.27 -23.92 -3.31
C SER A 170 -22.07 -23.46 -2.51
N THR A 171 -22.12 -22.23 -1.98
CA THR A 171 -21.06 -21.62 -1.15
C THR A 171 -20.72 -22.47 0.07
N GLN A 172 -21.75 -22.90 0.83
CA GLN A 172 -21.56 -23.79 1.99
C GLN A 172 -20.98 -25.15 1.59
N GLY A 173 -21.40 -25.72 0.44
CA GLY A 173 -20.87 -26.98 -0.06
C GLY A 173 -19.39 -26.90 -0.42
N VAL A 174 -18.96 -25.82 -1.06
CA VAL A 174 -17.55 -25.58 -1.40
C VAL A 174 -16.70 -25.41 -0.14
N ALA A 175 -17.15 -24.60 0.84
CA ALA A 175 -16.43 -24.43 2.11
C ALA A 175 -16.29 -25.73 2.91
N GLN A 176 -17.35 -26.55 2.95
CA GLN A 176 -17.32 -27.87 3.59
C GLN A 176 -16.34 -28.82 2.88
N ASN A 177 -16.34 -28.83 1.54
CA ASN A 177 -15.42 -29.65 0.76
C ASN A 177 -13.97 -29.21 0.95
N ALA A 178 -13.69 -27.90 0.95
CA ALA A 178 -12.35 -27.36 1.17
C ALA A 178 -11.81 -27.77 2.55
N THR A 179 -12.64 -27.64 3.58
CA THR A 179 -12.33 -28.06 4.95
C THR A 179 -12.05 -29.57 5.04
N ALA A 180 -12.86 -30.39 4.38
CA ALA A 180 -12.69 -31.85 4.37
C ALA A 180 -11.39 -32.28 3.66
N ILE A 181 -11.06 -31.64 2.54
CA ILE A 181 -9.81 -31.87 1.80
C ILE A 181 -8.62 -31.48 2.66
N ALA A 182 -8.60 -30.27 3.24
CA ALA A 182 -7.51 -29.82 4.10
C ALA A 182 -7.30 -30.73 5.31
N THR A 183 -8.39 -31.20 5.93
CA THR A 183 -8.32 -32.16 7.05
C THR A 183 -7.69 -33.48 6.62
N THR A 184 -8.08 -34.00 5.45
CA THR A 184 -7.51 -35.25 4.90
C THR A 184 -6.01 -35.11 4.62
N VAL A 185 -5.59 -33.99 4.04
CA VAL A 185 -4.17 -33.70 3.78
C VAL A 185 -3.41 -33.58 5.09
N ARG A 186 -3.97 -32.88 6.08
CA ARG A 186 -3.38 -32.70 7.39
C ARG A 186 -3.15 -34.03 8.12
N GLU A 187 -4.16 -34.89 8.18
CA GLU A 187 -4.05 -36.23 8.82
C GLU A 187 -3.05 -37.14 8.12
N ARG A 188 -2.81 -36.93 6.83
CA ARG A 188 -1.83 -37.68 6.03
C ARG A 188 -0.40 -37.19 6.24
N GLU A 189 -0.19 -35.88 6.27
CA GLU A 189 1.16 -35.29 6.24
C GLU A 189 1.75 -35.04 7.62
N PHE A 190 0.93 -34.97 8.68
CA PHE A 190 1.41 -34.64 10.02
C PHE A 190 1.13 -35.72 11.06
N VAL A 191 2.02 -35.75 12.05
CA VAL A 191 1.86 -36.58 13.26
C VAL A 191 1.39 -35.69 14.41
N ALA A 192 0.21 -36.02 14.94
CA ALA A 192 -0.35 -35.33 16.10
C ALA A 192 0.61 -35.38 17.29
N THR A 193 0.71 -34.27 18.02
CA THR A 193 1.49 -34.19 19.25
C THR A 193 0.61 -33.95 20.46
N THR A 194 1.08 -34.40 21.61
CA THR A 194 0.53 -34.09 22.93
C THR A 194 1.61 -33.39 23.73
N LEU A 195 1.26 -32.24 24.28
CA LEU A 195 2.10 -31.46 25.16
C LEU A 195 1.54 -31.55 26.58
N GLU A 196 2.37 -32.00 27.52
CA GLU A 196 2.08 -31.95 28.95
C GLU A 196 3.05 -30.98 29.60
N VAL A 197 2.55 -30.06 30.44
CA VAL A 197 3.37 -29.05 31.11
C VAL A 197 2.97 -28.92 32.56
N THR A 198 3.97 -28.80 33.43
CA THR A 198 3.82 -28.55 34.86
C THR A 198 4.67 -27.34 35.25
N ALA A 199 4.26 -26.66 36.31
CA ALA A 199 5.01 -25.55 36.88
C ALA A 199 5.54 -25.92 38.28
N ASN A 200 6.75 -25.48 38.60
CA ASN A 200 7.31 -25.66 39.94
C ASN A 200 6.63 -24.79 41.03
N ARG A 201 5.83 -23.80 40.63
CA ARG A 201 5.06 -22.90 41.49
C ARG A 201 3.85 -22.36 40.73
N THR A 202 2.78 -22.02 41.43
CA THR A 202 1.58 -21.42 40.82
C THR A 202 1.57 -19.90 40.91
N SER A 203 2.17 -19.32 41.95
CA SER A 203 2.23 -17.86 42.10
C SER A 203 3.48 -17.29 41.42
N ILE A 204 3.29 -16.49 40.38
CA ILE A 204 4.34 -16.01 39.47
C ILE A 204 4.33 -14.47 39.38
N ALA A 205 5.48 -13.88 39.10
CA ALA A 205 5.65 -12.44 38.91
C ALA A 205 6.86 -12.16 38.01
N PHE A 206 7.07 -10.92 37.56
CA PHE A 206 8.27 -10.61 36.79
C PHE A 206 9.54 -10.88 37.60
N ASP A 207 9.58 -10.55 38.89
CA ASP A 207 10.69 -10.83 39.82
C ASP A 207 10.73 -12.27 40.33
N ALA A 208 9.62 -13.01 40.21
CA ALA A 208 9.49 -14.41 40.59
C ALA A 208 9.09 -15.29 39.40
N PRO A 209 10.01 -15.56 38.45
CA PRO A 209 9.74 -16.39 37.27
C PRO A 209 9.42 -17.84 37.67
N VAL A 210 8.78 -18.57 36.76
CA VAL A 210 8.38 -19.97 36.93
C VAL A 210 9.20 -20.88 36.04
N LEU A 211 9.64 -22.01 36.59
CA LEU A 211 10.24 -23.07 35.77
C LEU A 211 9.11 -23.98 35.30
N LEU A 212 8.87 -23.97 34.00
CA LEU A 212 7.95 -24.87 33.32
C LEU A 212 8.72 -26.12 32.92
N THR A 213 8.26 -27.28 33.38
CA THR A 213 8.78 -28.59 32.96
C THR A 213 7.70 -29.26 32.12
N GLY A 214 8.04 -29.59 30.89
CA GLY A 214 7.10 -30.21 29.98
C GLY A 214 7.66 -31.44 29.27
N GLN A 215 6.76 -32.18 28.64
CA GLN A 215 7.07 -33.32 27.79
C GLN A 215 6.25 -33.26 26.51
N LEU A 216 6.93 -33.34 25.37
CA LEU A 216 6.32 -33.36 24.05
C LEU A 216 6.44 -34.77 23.46
N ARG A 217 5.30 -35.36 23.11
CA ARG A 217 5.21 -36.72 22.57
C ARG A 217 4.25 -36.79 21.40
N THR A 218 4.42 -37.79 20.55
CA THR A 218 3.36 -38.28 19.67
C THR A 218 2.61 -39.42 20.37
N GLN A 219 1.66 -40.04 19.69
CA GLN A 219 1.01 -41.25 20.19
C GLN A 219 2.01 -42.40 20.43
N ASP A 220 3.03 -42.52 19.58
CA ASP A 220 3.93 -43.68 19.56
C ASP A 220 5.30 -43.43 20.19
N ALA A 221 5.79 -42.17 20.20
CA ALA A 221 7.16 -41.87 20.59
C ALA A 221 7.34 -40.46 21.19
N PRO A 222 8.35 -40.24 22.04
CA PRO A 222 8.74 -38.90 22.46
C PRO A 222 9.32 -38.10 21.28
N VAL A 223 9.05 -36.80 21.27
CA VAL A 223 9.63 -35.85 20.31
C VAL A 223 11.02 -35.46 20.83
N SER A 224 12.02 -36.32 20.59
CA SER A 224 13.31 -36.29 21.31
C SER A 224 14.44 -35.54 20.61
N ASN A 225 15.40 -35.05 21.41
CA ASN A 225 16.70 -34.49 20.99
C ASN A 225 16.64 -33.39 19.93
N ARG A 226 15.63 -32.53 19.99
CA ARG A 226 15.41 -31.50 18.96
C ARG A 226 15.05 -30.15 19.54
N THR A 227 15.45 -29.11 18.82
CA THR A 227 15.05 -27.74 19.13
C THR A 227 13.58 -27.57 18.75
N VAL A 228 12.78 -27.10 19.69
CA VAL A 228 11.35 -26.84 19.53
C VAL A 228 11.05 -25.40 19.95
N THR A 229 10.10 -24.79 19.27
CA THR A 229 9.61 -23.46 19.60
C THR A 229 8.36 -23.58 20.48
N LEU A 230 8.37 -22.90 21.61
CA LEU A 230 7.27 -22.85 22.57
C LEU A 230 6.78 -21.41 22.68
N ALA A 231 5.47 -21.23 22.51
CA ALA A 231 4.80 -19.97 22.79
C ALA A 231 4.18 -20.04 24.19
N VAL A 232 4.60 -19.18 25.11
CA VAL A 232 4.02 -19.02 26.44
C VAL A 232 3.34 -17.66 26.52
N GLY A 233 2.01 -17.65 26.44
CA GLY A 233 1.26 -16.41 26.24
C GLY A 233 1.68 -15.69 24.95
N ARG A 234 2.35 -14.53 25.06
CA ARG A 234 2.87 -13.75 23.92
C ARG A 234 4.39 -13.88 23.73
N GLN A 235 5.07 -14.61 24.60
CA GLN A 235 6.51 -14.84 24.50
C GLN A 235 6.76 -16.13 23.73
N THR A 236 7.82 -16.13 22.93
CA THR A 236 8.24 -17.30 22.16
C THR A 236 9.68 -17.61 22.54
N ASP A 237 9.91 -18.86 22.93
CA ASP A 237 11.21 -19.36 23.37
C ASP A 237 11.57 -20.64 22.60
N THR A 238 12.86 -20.84 22.36
CA THR A 238 13.37 -22.08 21.77
C THR A 238 14.02 -22.92 22.87
N VAL A 239 13.64 -24.19 22.95
CA VAL A 239 14.20 -25.15 23.91
C VAL A 239 14.59 -26.43 23.20
N ARG A 240 15.55 -27.18 23.75
CA ARG A 240 15.92 -28.49 23.23
C ARG A 240 15.27 -29.58 24.08
N THR A 241 14.52 -30.48 23.43
CA THR A 241 13.99 -31.67 24.11
C THR A 241 15.08 -32.71 24.34
N ASP A 242 14.97 -33.47 25.42
CA ASP A 242 15.88 -34.59 25.74
C ASP A 242 15.49 -35.90 25.01
N ALA A 243 16.15 -37.01 25.34
CA ALA A 243 15.86 -38.33 24.78
C ALA A 243 14.42 -38.82 25.05
N ASN A 244 13.76 -38.31 26.09
CA ASN A 244 12.39 -38.63 26.48
C ASN A 244 11.38 -37.55 26.03
N GLY A 245 11.81 -36.57 25.23
CA GLY A 245 10.95 -35.48 24.77
C GLY A 245 10.68 -34.41 25.83
N ARG A 246 11.42 -34.42 26.95
CA ARG A 246 11.25 -33.47 28.05
C ARG A 246 12.03 -32.18 27.80
N PHE A 247 11.53 -31.08 28.33
CA PHE A 247 12.20 -29.78 28.30
C PHE A 247 11.96 -29.02 29.60
N GLU A 248 12.82 -28.03 29.84
CA GLU A 248 12.68 -27.04 30.90
C GLU A 248 12.71 -25.65 30.28
N LEU A 249 11.80 -24.78 30.70
CA LEU A 249 11.69 -23.40 30.24
C LEU A 249 11.48 -22.48 31.44
N LEU A 250 12.37 -21.49 31.62
CA LEU A 250 12.19 -20.46 32.64
C LEU A 250 11.34 -19.31 32.07
N TYR A 251 10.05 -19.30 32.40
CA TYR A 251 9.11 -18.27 31.95
C TYR A 251 9.06 -17.09 32.93
N ARG A 252 9.25 -15.87 32.39
CA ARG A 252 9.14 -14.61 33.15
C ARG A 252 7.99 -13.78 32.58
N PRO A 253 6.86 -13.66 33.30
CA PRO A 253 5.71 -12.93 32.79
C PRO A 253 6.01 -11.43 32.70
N VAL A 254 5.67 -10.83 31.55
CA VAL A 254 5.85 -9.40 31.28
C VAL A 254 4.50 -8.73 31.01
N LEU A 255 3.82 -9.18 29.95
CA LEU A 255 2.52 -8.65 29.51
C LEU A 255 1.32 -9.50 29.96
N LEU A 256 1.56 -10.51 30.80
CA LEU A 256 0.48 -11.37 31.30
C LEU A 256 -0.42 -10.55 32.24
N PRO A 257 -1.77 -10.56 32.05
CA PRO A 257 -2.68 -9.85 32.93
C PRO A 257 -2.59 -10.35 34.37
N GLN A 258 -2.74 -9.45 35.34
CA GLN A 258 -2.78 -9.85 36.76
C GLN A 258 -4.01 -10.69 37.10
N SER A 259 -5.09 -10.57 36.33
CA SER A 259 -6.30 -11.39 36.42
C SER A 259 -6.19 -12.76 35.75
N ALA A 260 -5.04 -13.12 35.18
CA ALA A 260 -4.86 -14.41 34.54
C ALA A 260 -4.72 -15.53 35.58
N ASP A 261 -5.63 -16.49 35.54
CA ASP A 261 -5.62 -17.69 36.39
C ASP A 261 -4.93 -18.90 35.73
N SER A 262 -4.59 -18.78 34.44
CA SER A 262 -3.83 -19.77 33.70
C SER A 262 -2.94 -19.12 32.65
N VAL A 263 -1.88 -19.83 32.27
CA VAL A 263 -1.02 -19.48 31.14
C VAL A 263 -1.04 -20.63 30.14
N SER A 264 -1.29 -20.31 28.86
CA SER A 264 -1.19 -21.25 27.77
C SER A 264 0.26 -21.42 27.34
N VAL A 265 0.69 -22.66 27.22
CA VAL A 265 1.98 -23.09 26.68
C VAL A 265 1.70 -23.91 25.45
N ALA A 266 2.21 -23.47 24.29
CA ALA A 266 1.86 -24.09 23.03
C ALA A 266 3.11 -24.39 22.20
N TYR A 267 3.24 -25.64 21.76
CA TYR A 267 4.26 -26.05 20.83
C TYR A 267 3.94 -25.49 19.44
N ARG A 268 4.91 -24.78 18.85
CA ARG A 268 4.83 -24.20 17.51
C ARG A 268 5.82 -24.94 16.61
N PRO A 269 5.38 -25.95 15.84
CA PRO A 269 6.25 -26.59 14.87
C PRO A 269 6.68 -25.59 13.78
N ALA A 270 7.91 -25.74 13.27
CA ALA A 270 8.35 -25.05 12.06
C ALA A 270 7.45 -25.43 10.86
N PRO A 271 7.35 -24.59 9.80
CA PRO A 271 6.48 -24.85 8.66
C PRO A 271 6.66 -26.24 8.05
N ARG A 272 7.92 -26.66 7.86
CA ARG A 272 8.29 -27.97 7.26
C ARG A 272 8.29 -29.15 8.24
N SER A 273 7.94 -28.93 9.51
CA SER A 273 7.95 -29.96 10.54
C SER A 273 6.87 -31.00 10.31
N LEU A 274 7.21 -32.28 10.54
CA LEU A 274 6.28 -33.41 10.56
C LEU A 274 5.22 -33.31 11.68
N TYR A 275 5.50 -32.55 12.74
CA TYR A 275 4.68 -32.55 13.94
C TYR A 275 3.59 -31.49 13.90
N GLU A 276 2.42 -31.82 14.45
CA GLU A 276 1.36 -30.84 14.68
C GLU A 276 1.60 -29.96 15.91
N ARG A 277 0.95 -28.79 15.91
CA ARG A 277 0.82 -27.94 17.10
C ARG A 277 0.08 -28.69 18.21
N SER A 278 0.52 -28.50 19.44
CA SER A 278 -0.20 -28.91 20.65
C SER A 278 -0.10 -27.82 21.71
N GLU A 279 -1.01 -27.86 22.67
CA GLU A 279 -1.15 -26.80 23.67
C GLU A 279 -1.54 -27.40 25.03
N ALA A 280 -1.01 -26.81 26.10
CA ALA A 280 -1.29 -27.15 27.47
C ALA A 280 -1.56 -25.86 28.26
N ALA A 281 -2.52 -25.91 29.18
CA ALA A 281 -2.80 -24.82 30.10
C ALA A 281 -2.20 -25.14 31.47
N VAL A 282 -1.52 -24.16 32.07
CA VAL A 282 -0.94 -24.27 33.41
C VAL A 282 -1.62 -23.26 34.32
N ASN A 283 -2.24 -23.74 35.41
CA ASN A 283 -2.91 -22.88 36.38
C ASN A 283 -1.88 -22.08 37.21
N ILE A 284 -2.12 -20.78 37.32
CA ILE A 284 -1.21 -19.83 37.96
C ILE A 284 -1.97 -18.70 38.64
N THR A 285 -1.26 -17.87 39.39
CA THR A 285 -1.73 -16.57 39.87
C THR A 285 -0.64 -15.56 39.61
N VAL A 286 -0.97 -14.46 38.93
CA VAL A 286 -0.01 -13.43 38.54
C VAL A 286 0.03 -12.31 39.56
N ARG A 287 1.22 -11.99 40.05
CA ARG A 287 1.48 -10.81 40.87
C ARG A 287 2.17 -9.74 40.04
N GLY A 288 1.81 -8.48 40.30
CA GLY A 288 2.50 -7.32 39.75
C GLY A 288 3.89 -7.14 40.38
N THR A 289 4.86 -6.76 39.55
CA THR A 289 6.17 -6.30 39.98
C THR A 289 6.28 -4.82 39.65
N ALA A 290 6.51 -4.00 40.67
CA ALA A 290 6.72 -2.56 40.52
C ALA A 290 7.87 -2.28 39.55
N SER A 291 7.64 -1.31 38.66
CA SER A 291 8.61 -0.92 37.64
C SER A 291 9.00 0.55 37.76
N THR A 292 10.17 0.88 37.24
CA THR A 292 10.72 2.23 37.17
C THR A 292 11.14 2.52 35.74
N VAL A 293 10.60 3.57 35.15
CA VAL A 293 11.12 4.12 33.89
C VAL A 293 12.04 5.30 34.22
N SER A 294 13.23 5.29 33.65
CA SER A 294 14.15 6.43 33.69
C SER A 294 14.01 7.24 32.41
N ALA A 295 14.11 8.55 32.51
CA ALA A 295 14.09 9.46 31.36
C ALA A 295 15.20 10.50 31.52
N THR A 296 15.95 10.74 30.45
CA THR A 296 17.04 11.72 30.37
C THR A 296 16.87 12.49 29.08
N LEU A 297 16.82 13.82 29.18
CA LEU A 297 16.77 14.71 28.02
C LEU A 297 18.19 15.00 27.54
N SER A 298 18.38 15.02 26.22
CA SER A 298 19.66 15.45 25.63
C SER A 298 19.88 16.95 25.85
N GLU A 299 18.80 17.73 25.79
CA GLU A 299 18.81 19.18 26.01
C GLU A 299 17.64 19.58 26.92
N THR A 300 17.87 20.60 27.76
CA THR A 300 16.86 21.11 28.70
C THR A 300 16.22 22.41 28.24
N THR A 301 16.63 22.93 27.09
CA THR A 301 16.11 24.16 26.47
C THR A 301 15.89 23.89 25.00
N ALA A 302 14.79 24.40 24.44
CA ALA A 302 14.46 24.22 23.04
C ALA A 302 13.74 25.46 22.47
N VAL A 303 13.81 25.66 21.16
CA VAL A 303 13.06 26.64 20.36
C VAL A 303 12.25 25.92 19.28
N TYR A 304 11.51 26.66 18.46
CA TYR A 304 10.70 26.09 17.38
C TYR A 304 11.54 25.20 16.45
N GLY A 305 11.04 24.00 16.17
CA GLY A 305 11.70 23.04 15.29
C GLY A 305 12.95 22.37 15.87
N ASP A 306 13.35 22.65 17.12
CA ASP A 306 14.36 21.82 17.79
C ASP A 306 13.77 20.43 18.05
N THR A 307 14.61 19.40 18.03
CA THR A 307 14.21 18.04 18.38
C THR A 307 14.54 17.74 19.84
N VAL A 308 13.52 17.52 20.66
CA VAL A 308 13.67 17.08 22.05
C VAL A 308 13.87 15.57 22.09
N ARG A 309 15.12 15.14 22.24
CA ARG A 309 15.48 13.72 22.39
C ARG A 309 15.46 13.26 23.85
N VAL A 310 14.65 12.24 24.13
CA VAL A 310 14.54 11.54 25.41
C VAL A 310 15.14 10.15 25.28
N THR A 311 16.06 9.80 26.17
CA THR A 311 16.60 8.44 26.29
C THR A 311 16.31 7.89 27.68
N GLY A 312 16.20 6.58 27.79
CA GLY A 312 15.87 5.99 29.07
C GLY A 312 15.87 4.47 29.07
N GLN A 313 15.55 3.91 30.22
CA GLN A 313 15.46 2.48 30.45
C GLN A 313 14.28 2.16 31.37
N LEU A 314 13.49 1.15 31.02
CA LEU A 314 12.46 0.54 31.84
C LEU A 314 13.05 -0.63 32.61
N ARG A 315 12.93 -0.61 33.94
CA ARG A 315 13.36 -1.70 34.82
C ARG A 315 12.25 -2.18 35.73
N ALA A 316 12.25 -3.47 36.04
CA ALA A 316 11.47 -4.07 37.11
C ALA A 316 12.40 -4.98 37.92
N ASP A 317 12.39 -4.88 39.25
CA ASP A 317 13.34 -5.61 40.11
C ASP A 317 14.81 -5.50 39.63
N GLY A 318 15.23 -4.29 39.26
CA GLY A 318 16.57 -3.99 38.77
C GLY A 318 16.93 -4.52 37.37
N ARG A 319 16.08 -5.32 36.73
CA ARG A 319 16.32 -5.88 35.39
C ARG A 319 15.61 -5.07 34.32
N GLY A 320 16.27 -4.92 33.16
CA GLY A 320 15.66 -4.34 31.97
C GLY A 320 14.45 -5.13 31.49
N VAL A 321 13.39 -4.42 31.08
CA VAL A 321 12.16 -5.04 30.57
C VAL A 321 11.98 -4.70 29.11
N GLY A 322 12.25 -5.67 28.22
CA GLY A 322 12.17 -5.46 26.78
C GLY A 322 10.77 -5.59 26.18
N ASN A 323 10.66 -5.08 24.95
CA ASN A 323 9.47 -5.12 24.10
C ASN A 323 8.19 -4.53 24.75
N MET A 324 8.36 -3.54 25.65
CA MET A 324 7.26 -2.87 26.34
C MET A 324 6.82 -1.62 25.60
N PRO A 325 5.50 -1.43 25.36
CA PRO A 325 5.01 -0.22 24.72
C PRO A 325 5.05 0.95 25.70
N LEU A 326 5.77 2.01 25.35
CA LEU A 326 5.83 3.27 26.07
C LEU A 326 5.08 4.35 25.28
N ARG A 327 4.44 5.27 26.01
CA ARG A 327 3.92 6.53 25.47
C ARG A 327 4.82 7.65 25.92
N VAL A 328 5.44 8.34 24.97
CA VAL A 328 6.24 9.55 25.21
C VAL A 328 5.41 10.74 24.77
N ALA A 329 5.09 11.65 25.68
CA ALA A 329 4.30 12.84 25.37
C ALA A 329 5.08 14.10 25.67
N PHE A 330 4.98 15.06 24.76
CA PHE A 330 5.54 16.40 24.87
C PHE A 330 4.52 17.39 24.33
N ALA A 331 4.10 18.33 25.18
CA ALA A 331 2.93 19.18 24.91
C ALA A 331 1.71 18.32 24.49
N ASP A 332 1.06 18.65 23.37
CA ASP A 332 -0.09 17.92 22.83
C ASP A 332 0.31 16.79 21.86
N THR A 333 1.62 16.61 21.60
CA THR A 333 2.14 15.54 20.77
C THR A 333 2.48 14.31 21.62
N ALA A 334 2.17 13.11 21.10
CA ALA A 334 2.57 11.87 21.73
C ALA A 334 3.03 10.82 20.72
N LEU A 335 4.15 10.17 21.03
CA LEU A 335 4.73 9.07 20.28
C LEU A 335 4.55 7.77 21.05
N ARG A 336 4.35 6.67 20.32
CA ARG A 336 4.44 5.32 20.87
C ARG A 336 5.78 4.71 20.47
N VAL A 337 6.56 4.29 21.45
CA VAL A 337 7.84 3.59 21.23
C VAL A 337 7.82 2.26 21.97
N ARG A 338 8.75 1.35 21.64
CA ARG A 338 8.93 0.11 22.39
C ARG A 338 10.30 0.06 23.03
N THR A 339 10.40 -0.58 24.18
CA THR A 339 11.72 -0.84 24.76
C THR A 339 12.45 -1.93 23.97
N GLY A 340 13.76 -1.77 23.77
CA GLY A 340 14.64 -2.80 23.24
C GLY A 340 14.83 -3.96 24.22
N PRO A 341 15.57 -5.03 23.86
CA PRO A 341 15.69 -6.25 24.66
C PRO A 341 16.13 -6.03 26.12
N GLU A 342 16.99 -5.05 26.36
CA GLU A 342 17.49 -4.68 27.69
C GLU A 342 16.66 -3.59 28.40
N GLY A 343 15.49 -3.25 27.87
CA GLY A 343 14.61 -2.24 28.42
C GLY A 343 14.94 -0.80 28.03
N SER A 344 15.95 -0.56 27.20
CA SER A 344 16.31 0.78 26.70
C SER A 344 15.28 1.32 25.71
N TYR A 345 15.14 2.64 25.64
CA TYR A 345 14.35 3.31 24.62
C TYR A 345 14.95 4.68 24.29
N THR A 346 14.66 5.14 23.07
CA THR A 346 14.93 6.50 22.59
C THR A 346 13.66 7.02 21.93
N ALA A 347 13.35 8.29 22.15
CA ALA A 347 12.27 8.98 21.48
C ALA A 347 12.71 10.40 21.15
N SER A 348 12.29 10.89 19.99
CA SER A 348 12.56 12.24 19.50
C SER A 348 11.23 12.89 19.15
N VAL A 349 11.00 14.11 19.63
CA VAL A 349 9.80 14.89 19.32
C VAL A 349 10.24 16.30 18.99
N ASP A 350 9.85 16.83 17.84
CA ASP A 350 10.12 18.21 17.48
C ASP A 350 9.27 19.16 18.31
N VAL A 351 9.73 20.40 18.49
CA VAL A 351 8.94 21.44 19.16
C VAL A 351 8.02 22.14 18.14
N PRO A 352 6.71 21.89 18.17
CA PRO A 352 5.79 22.55 17.25
C PRO A 352 5.55 24.03 17.63
N ALA A 353 4.95 24.78 16.70
CA ALA A 353 4.72 26.21 16.80
C ALA A 353 3.74 26.60 17.91
N ASP A 354 2.78 25.73 18.22
CA ASP A 354 1.69 25.95 19.17
C ASP A 354 2.11 25.76 20.64
N VAL A 355 3.31 25.23 20.90
CA VAL A 355 3.83 25.05 22.25
C VAL A 355 4.07 26.39 22.92
N THR A 356 3.45 26.62 24.08
CA THR A 356 3.65 27.86 24.83
C THR A 356 5.08 27.97 25.38
N PRO A 357 5.76 29.14 25.27
CA PRO A 357 7.06 29.38 25.89
C PRO A 357 7.02 29.19 27.41
N GLY A 358 8.12 28.68 27.96
CA GLY A 358 8.27 28.39 29.38
C GLY A 358 8.59 26.92 29.64
N ASN A 359 8.36 26.48 30.87
CA ASN A 359 8.64 25.10 31.27
C ASN A 359 7.54 24.17 30.76
N GLN A 360 7.90 23.27 29.85
CA GLN A 360 7.04 22.24 29.30
C GLN A 360 7.44 20.87 29.83
N SER A 361 6.46 19.99 29.98
CA SER A 361 6.68 18.64 30.50
C SER A 361 6.84 17.64 29.37
N VAL A 362 7.87 16.80 29.49
CA VAL A 362 8.02 15.58 28.71
C VAL A 362 7.72 14.41 29.64
N SER A 363 6.68 13.65 29.35
CA SER A 363 6.31 12.47 30.14
C SER A 363 6.56 11.19 29.35
N VAL A 364 7.06 10.18 30.06
CA VAL A 364 7.21 8.82 29.53
C VAL A 364 6.40 7.91 30.42
N GLU A 365 5.43 7.21 29.85
CA GLU A 365 4.51 6.34 30.57
C GLU A 365 4.58 4.93 29.97
N LEU A 366 4.62 3.92 30.82
CA LEU A 366 4.39 2.55 30.41
C LEU A 366 2.90 2.38 30.02
N ALA A 367 2.63 2.15 28.73
CA ALA A 367 1.28 2.15 28.16
C ALA A 367 0.53 0.81 28.35
N VAL A 368 0.72 0.18 29.52
CA VAL A 368 -0.01 -1.02 29.93
C VAL A 368 -0.53 -0.88 31.36
N ARG A 369 -1.64 -1.56 31.66
CA ARG A 369 -2.29 -1.55 32.97
C ARG A 369 -2.54 -2.97 33.44
N GLU A 370 -2.50 -3.19 34.75
CA GLU A 370 -2.86 -4.47 35.38
C GLU A 370 -2.14 -5.67 34.74
N ARG A 371 -0.83 -5.52 34.48
CA ARG A 371 0.05 -6.56 33.94
C ARG A 371 1.08 -7.01 34.99
N ALA A 372 1.76 -8.11 34.70
CA ALA A 372 2.85 -8.64 35.53
C ALA A 372 3.96 -7.61 35.79
N VAL A 373 4.24 -6.74 34.84
CA VAL A 373 5.01 -5.51 35.06
C VAL A 373 4.05 -4.35 35.28
N GLU A 374 4.12 -3.73 36.46
CA GLU A 374 3.20 -2.66 36.85
C GLU A 374 3.49 -1.35 36.11
N GLN A 375 2.45 -0.53 35.96
CA GLN A 375 2.55 0.76 35.29
C GLN A 375 3.51 1.70 36.03
N THR A 376 4.26 2.50 35.27
CA THR A 376 5.20 3.49 35.78
C THR A 376 5.27 4.68 34.83
N SER A 377 5.69 5.83 35.35
CA SER A 377 5.93 7.02 34.54
C SER A 377 7.10 7.85 35.06
N ALA A 378 7.72 8.60 34.16
CA ALA A 378 8.73 9.60 34.48
C ALA A 378 8.43 10.90 33.76
N THR A 379 8.65 12.01 34.44
CA THR A 379 8.49 13.34 33.87
C THR A 379 9.80 14.11 33.93
N ARG A 380 10.11 14.80 32.84
CA ARG A 380 11.20 15.76 32.71
C ARG A 380 10.66 17.10 32.23
N THR A 381 11.43 18.14 32.47
CA THR A 381 11.06 19.50 32.08
C THR A 381 12.04 20.01 31.05
N VAL A 382 11.53 20.53 29.95
CA VAL A 382 12.27 21.27 28.93
C VAL A 382 11.75 22.70 28.91
N ARG A 383 12.64 23.68 28.84
CA ARG A 383 12.28 25.09 28.76
C ARG A 383 12.20 25.53 27.30
N VAL A 384 11.00 25.74 26.81
CA VAL A 384 10.74 26.26 25.47
C VAL A 384 10.91 27.78 25.47
N ARG A 385 11.67 28.31 24.52
CA ARG A 385 11.81 29.76 24.30
C ARG A 385 11.05 30.17 23.04
N SER A 386 10.64 31.44 22.99
CA SER A 386 10.09 32.02 21.77
C SER A 386 11.20 32.17 20.72
N SER A 387 10.83 32.01 19.46
CA SER A 387 11.70 32.17 18.30
C SER A 387 11.22 33.40 17.52
N THR A 388 12.12 34.33 17.24
CA THR A 388 11.76 35.51 16.47
C THR A 388 11.55 35.12 15.01
N THR A 389 10.51 35.63 14.36
CA THR A 389 10.21 35.34 12.96
C THR A 389 10.58 36.50 12.04
N ASN A 390 10.95 36.16 10.80
CA ASN A 390 11.18 37.09 9.71
C ASN A 390 10.27 36.70 8.53
N LEU A 391 9.36 37.61 8.20
CA LEU A 391 8.43 37.48 7.09
C LEU A 391 8.93 38.34 5.93
N THR A 392 9.01 37.76 4.74
CA THR A 392 9.37 38.47 3.51
C THR A 392 8.28 38.29 2.45
N LEU A 393 8.18 39.26 1.53
CA LEU A 393 7.26 39.20 0.39
C LEU A 393 8.03 39.40 -0.90
N ARG A 394 7.69 38.61 -1.91
CA ARG A 394 8.25 38.71 -3.27
C ARG A 394 7.11 38.71 -4.30
N PRO A 395 7.11 39.64 -5.27
CA PRO A 395 6.17 39.58 -6.38
C PRO A 395 6.64 38.52 -7.38
N GLU A 396 5.74 37.65 -7.81
CA GLU A 396 5.99 36.67 -8.88
C GLU A 396 5.40 37.18 -10.21
N GLU A 397 4.18 37.70 -10.19
CA GLU A 397 3.48 38.23 -11.36
C GLU A 397 2.63 39.44 -10.99
N ILE A 398 2.65 40.49 -11.83
CA ILE A 398 1.82 41.68 -11.65
C ILE A 398 1.10 41.97 -12.97
N THR A 399 -0.22 41.88 -12.97
CA THR A 399 -1.08 42.25 -14.10
C THR A 399 -2.06 43.36 -13.69
N SER A 400 -2.88 43.83 -14.62
CA SER A 400 -3.94 44.82 -14.34
C SER A 400 -5.13 44.25 -13.55
N GLU A 401 -5.19 42.93 -13.36
CA GLU A 401 -6.31 42.23 -12.70
C GLU A 401 -5.86 41.49 -11.42
N ARG A 402 -4.61 41.00 -11.38
CA ARG A 402 -4.10 40.19 -10.27
C ARG A 402 -2.65 40.51 -9.92
N ILE A 403 -2.32 40.30 -8.66
CA ILE A 403 -0.93 40.27 -8.17
C ILE A 403 -0.68 38.90 -7.54
N LEU A 404 0.27 38.15 -8.10
CA LEU A 404 0.76 36.92 -7.50
C LEU A 404 1.95 37.27 -6.59
N VAL A 405 1.81 37.02 -5.29
CA VAL A 405 2.83 37.31 -4.28
C VAL A 405 3.16 36.03 -3.53
N THR A 406 4.46 35.79 -3.32
CA THR A 406 4.95 34.75 -2.42
C THR A 406 5.37 35.39 -1.11
N ALA A 407 4.78 34.90 -0.01
CA ALA A 407 5.18 35.18 1.35
C ALA A 407 6.11 34.07 1.84
N VAL A 408 7.23 34.42 2.48
CA VAL A 408 8.15 33.44 3.08
C VAL A 408 8.35 33.78 4.54
N LEU A 409 7.99 32.86 5.43
CA LEU A 409 8.10 32.96 6.88
C LEU A 409 9.19 32.02 7.38
N VAL A 410 10.24 32.60 7.97
CA VAL A 410 11.34 31.86 8.59
C VAL A 410 11.56 32.36 10.01
N THR A 411 12.24 31.58 10.84
CA THR A 411 12.82 32.07 12.09
C THR A 411 14.05 32.95 11.80
N ASP A 412 14.50 33.73 12.78
CA ASP A 412 15.74 34.50 12.72
C ASP A 412 16.99 33.62 12.54
N GLU A 413 16.93 32.37 13.02
CA GLU A 413 17.92 31.32 12.77
C GLU A 413 17.80 30.67 11.38
N GLY A 414 16.85 31.11 10.54
CA GLY A 414 16.68 30.67 9.16
C GLY A 414 15.86 29.39 8.97
N ARG A 415 15.25 28.84 10.02
CA ARG A 415 14.37 27.66 9.92
C ARG A 415 13.04 28.02 9.28
N GLN A 416 12.57 27.18 8.37
CA GLN A 416 11.27 27.33 7.71
C GLN A 416 10.13 27.16 8.71
N VAL A 417 9.16 28.08 8.69
CA VAL A 417 7.99 28.01 9.56
C VAL A 417 6.82 27.44 8.78
N ARG A 418 6.54 26.14 8.98
CA ARG A 418 5.51 25.39 8.25
C ARG A 418 4.13 25.43 8.90
N GLY A 419 3.07 25.39 8.08
CA GLY A 419 1.69 25.23 8.54
C GLY A 419 1.06 26.44 9.22
N GLU A 420 1.72 27.60 9.18
CA GLU A 420 1.32 28.79 9.93
C GLU A 420 0.53 29.77 9.05
N PRO A 421 -0.55 30.39 9.59
CA PRO A 421 -1.38 31.32 8.83
C PRO A 421 -0.74 32.71 8.72
N VAL A 422 -0.55 33.18 7.49
CA VAL A 422 -0.09 34.54 7.16
C VAL A 422 -1.25 35.34 6.56
N GLN A 423 -1.54 36.50 7.14
CA GLN A 423 -2.55 37.41 6.63
C GLN A 423 -1.94 38.38 5.61
N LEU A 424 -2.36 38.28 4.36
CA LEU A 424 -2.07 39.21 3.28
C LEU A 424 -3.18 40.28 3.22
N THR A 425 -2.81 41.54 3.11
CA THR A 425 -3.74 42.67 3.04
C THR A 425 -3.30 43.63 1.94
N ALA A 426 -4.24 43.95 1.05
CA ALA A 426 -4.19 45.04 0.08
C ALA A 426 -5.31 46.05 0.38
N GLU A 427 -5.34 47.18 -0.32
CA GLU A 427 -6.29 48.28 -0.04
C GLU A 427 -7.78 47.86 -0.09
N ASN A 428 -8.12 46.82 -0.85
CA ASN A 428 -9.49 46.35 -1.09
C ASN A 428 -9.85 45.00 -0.44
N GLY A 429 -8.93 44.34 0.27
CA GLY A 429 -9.22 43.04 0.87
C GLY A 429 -8.08 42.41 1.67
N SER A 430 -8.44 41.41 2.48
CA SER A 430 -7.51 40.57 3.22
C SER A 430 -7.72 39.11 2.83
N ARG A 431 -6.63 38.38 2.69
CA ARG A 431 -6.62 36.93 2.45
C ARG A 431 -5.67 36.27 3.45
N THR A 432 -6.06 35.14 4.02
CA THR A 432 -5.16 34.32 4.82
C THR A 432 -4.64 33.18 3.96
N VAL A 433 -3.34 32.93 4.04
CA VAL A 433 -2.69 31.80 3.40
C VAL A 433 -1.87 31.04 4.44
N THR A 434 -1.68 29.74 4.22
CA THR A 434 -0.92 28.87 5.13
C THR A 434 0.43 28.56 4.51
N THR A 435 1.50 28.62 5.31
CA THR A 435 2.84 28.27 4.84
C THR A 435 3.00 26.77 4.60
N ASP A 436 3.71 26.42 3.54
CA ASP A 436 4.07 25.05 3.18
C ASP A 436 5.32 24.55 3.95
N ALA A 437 5.88 23.41 3.54
CA ALA A 437 7.07 22.82 4.16
C ALA A 437 8.31 23.74 4.08
N ASP A 438 8.40 24.59 3.05
CA ASP A 438 9.48 25.55 2.86
C ASP A 438 9.24 26.87 3.62
N GLY A 439 8.15 26.96 4.37
CA GLY A 439 7.72 28.18 5.03
C GLY A 439 7.20 29.23 4.04
N ALA A 440 6.94 28.84 2.79
CA ALA A 440 6.48 29.71 1.73
C ALA A 440 4.96 29.60 1.53
N SER A 441 4.35 30.60 0.94
CA SER A 441 2.96 30.54 0.52
C SER A 441 2.70 31.55 -0.59
N THR A 442 2.07 31.10 -1.67
CA THR A 442 1.80 31.94 -2.84
C THR A 442 0.31 32.25 -2.94
N ALA A 443 -0.03 33.52 -3.16
CA ALA A 443 -1.41 33.96 -3.24
C ALA A 443 -1.62 34.97 -4.38
N ALA A 444 -2.73 34.81 -5.10
CA ALA A 444 -3.25 35.85 -5.98
C ALA A 444 -4.14 36.82 -5.19
N LEU A 445 -3.85 38.12 -5.32
CA LEU A 445 -4.65 39.23 -4.82
C LEU A 445 -5.35 39.91 -6.01
N ASP A 446 -6.67 40.09 -5.92
CA ASP A 446 -7.45 40.79 -6.94
C ASP A 446 -7.24 42.30 -6.86
N VAL A 447 -6.77 42.87 -7.96
CA VAL A 447 -6.51 44.31 -8.12
C VAL A 447 -7.27 44.89 -9.30
N THR A 448 -8.33 44.22 -9.74
CA THR A 448 -9.20 44.70 -10.83
C THR A 448 -9.70 46.12 -10.51
N ASN A 449 -9.58 47.02 -11.48
CA ASN A 449 -9.87 48.46 -11.36
C ASN A 449 -8.90 49.27 -10.48
N GLN A 450 -7.74 48.73 -10.12
CA GLN A 450 -6.65 49.46 -9.46
C GLN A 450 -5.56 49.81 -10.47
N THR A 451 -4.98 51.01 -10.34
CA THR A 451 -3.84 51.43 -11.17
C THR A 451 -2.84 52.23 -10.33
N GLY A 452 -1.56 52.11 -10.65
CA GLY A 452 -0.50 52.83 -9.94
C GLY A 452 0.06 52.06 -8.74
N ASN A 453 0.62 52.79 -7.76
CA ASN A 453 1.38 52.21 -6.66
C ASN A 453 0.46 51.64 -5.57
N LEU A 454 0.48 50.34 -5.38
CA LEU A 454 -0.22 49.62 -4.31
C LEU A 454 0.80 49.14 -3.25
N THR A 455 0.40 49.12 -1.97
CA THR A 455 1.18 48.49 -0.91
C THR A 455 0.50 47.21 -0.45
N VAL A 456 1.14 46.07 -0.67
CA VAL A 456 0.73 44.78 -0.10
C VAL A 456 1.44 44.61 1.25
N THR A 457 0.68 44.32 2.30
CA THR A 457 1.21 44.02 3.63
C THR A 457 0.95 42.56 3.96
N ALA A 458 1.97 41.84 4.42
CA ALA A 458 1.80 40.52 5.00
C ALA A 458 2.07 40.61 6.50
N ALA A 459 1.25 39.95 7.31
CA ALA A 459 1.40 39.91 8.74
C ALA A 459 1.20 38.49 9.26
N TYR A 460 2.18 38.01 10.02
CA TYR A 460 2.09 36.82 10.83
C TYR A 460 1.80 37.24 12.27
N ARG A 461 0.66 36.81 12.83
CA ARG A 461 0.20 37.18 14.18
C ARG A 461 -0.33 35.94 14.91
N PRO A 462 0.55 35.13 15.49
CA PRO A 462 0.13 33.93 16.19
C PRO A 462 -0.75 34.28 17.39
N SER A 463 -1.75 33.44 17.67
CA SER A 463 -2.67 33.59 18.82
C SER A 463 -2.09 33.02 20.12
N GLY A 464 -0.97 32.32 20.03
CA GLY A 464 -0.24 31.65 21.11
C GLY A 464 0.99 30.95 20.54
N GLY A 465 1.64 30.10 21.33
CA GLY A 465 2.80 29.34 20.85
C GLY A 465 4.15 30.04 21.00
N ASN A 466 5.19 29.47 20.39
CA ASN A 466 6.59 29.84 20.59
C ASN A 466 7.22 30.60 19.41
N LEU A 467 6.40 31.23 18.58
CA LEU A 467 6.83 32.08 17.47
C LEU A 467 6.41 33.52 17.71
N ASP A 468 7.32 34.47 17.53
CA ASP A 468 7.00 35.89 17.62
C ASP A 468 6.29 36.37 16.34
N SER A 469 5.47 37.42 16.43
CA SER A 469 4.81 38.03 15.28
C SER A 469 5.78 38.77 14.36
N SER A 470 5.53 38.77 13.06
CA SER A 470 6.32 39.53 12.07
C SER A 470 5.44 40.16 10.98
N THR A 471 5.97 41.15 10.26
CA THR A 471 5.22 41.88 9.22
C THR A 471 6.16 42.31 8.10
N ALA A 472 5.70 42.17 6.86
CA ALA A 472 6.40 42.58 5.65
C ALA A 472 5.53 43.55 4.84
N ARG A 473 6.18 44.44 4.08
CA ARG A 473 5.51 45.34 3.15
C ARG A 473 6.19 45.30 1.80
N LEU A 474 5.40 45.16 0.74
CA LEU A 474 5.84 45.17 -0.63
C LEU A 474 5.10 46.28 -1.38
N ARG A 475 5.85 47.16 -2.06
CA ARG A 475 5.28 48.17 -2.95
C ARG A 475 5.35 47.66 -4.39
N VAL A 476 4.23 47.68 -5.07
CA VAL A 476 4.07 47.20 -6.45
C VAL A 476 3.37 48.26 -7.28
N SER A 477 3.66 48.31 -8.58
CA SER A 477 3.00 49.23 -9.51
C SER A 477 2.10 48.41 -10.44
N VAL A 478 0.79 48.57 -10.32
CA VAL A 478 -0.21 47.87 -11.14
C VAL A 478 -0.34 48.59 -12.49
N PRO A 479 -0.10 47.92 -13.63
CA PRO A 479 -0.24 48.52 -14.94
C PRO A 479 -1.72 48.83 -15.23
N ALA A 480 -1.98 49.93 -15.95
CA ALA A 480 -3.32 50.22 -16.43
C ALA A 480 -3.74 49.18 -17.46
N SER A 481 -4.98 48.66 -17.37
CA SER A 481 -5.54 47.77 -18.38
C SER A 481 -5.41 48.42 -19.76
N ALA A 482 -4.71 47.77 -20.68
CA ALA A 482 -4.61 48.26 -22.05
C ALA A 482 -5.99 48.14 -22.70
N THR A 483 -6.72 49.25 -22.79
CA THR A 483 -7.90 49.33 -23.64
C THR A 483 -7.44 49.15 -25.07
N THR A 484 -7.69 47.98 -25.66
CA THR A 484 -7.52 47.77 -27.10
C THR A 484 -8.44 48.77 -27.81
N ALA A 485 -7.87 49.87 -28.29
CA ALA A 485 -8.57 50.85 -29.09
C ALA A 485 -8.83 50.21 -30.47
N ASP A 486 -10.05 49.69 -30.64
CA ASP A 486 -10.64 49.47 -31.95
C ASP A 486 -10.83 50.85 -32.60
N GLY A 487 -10.15 51.07 -33.73
CA GLY A 487 -9.89 52.41 -34.24
C GLY A 487 -9.35 52.43 -35.67
N THR A 488 -10.14 51.89 -36.59
CA THR A 488 -10.35 52.37 -37.98
C THR A 488 -9.12 52.65 -38.84
N GLN A 489 -8.87 51.73 -39.78
CA GLN A 489 -8.05 51.97 -40.96
C GLN A 489 -8.64 53.14 -41.77
N THR A 490 -7.81 54.14 -42.06
CA THR A 490 -8.04 55.08 -43.16
C THR A 490 -6.83 54.99 -44.08
N GLU A 491 -7.06 54.54 -45.31
CA GLU A 491 -6.08 54.57 -46.40
C GLU A 491 -5.75 56.02 -46.76
N GLY A 492 -4.47 56.31 -46.99
CA GLY A 492 -3.99 57.60 -47.47
C GLY A 492 -2.50 57.54 -47.82
N ALA A 493 -2.21 57.32 -49.10
CA ALA A 493 -0.88 57.28 -49.67
C ALA A 493 -0.20 58.68 -49.71
N SER A 494 1.11 58.72 -49.49
CA SER A 494 2.02 59.66 -50.17
C SER A 494 3.48 59.21 -50.04
N ASP A 495 4.12 59.07 -51.20
CA ASP A 495 5.56 58.93 -51.41
C ASP A 495 6.39 60.09 -50.85
N GLY A 496 7.67 59.83 -50.55
CA GLY A 496 8.65 60.89 -50.25
C GLY A 496 10.03 60.38 -49.82
N ASN A 497 10.86 60.05 -50.80
CA ASN A 497 12.27 59.63 -50.69
C ASN A 497 13.18 60.73 -50.09
N GLY A 498 14.16 60.37 -49.24
CA GLY A 498 15.19 61.30 -48.75
C GLY A 498 16.22 60.72 -47.79
N ASP A 499 17.36 60.27 -48.36
CA ASP A 499 18.62 59.88 -47.70
C ASP A 499 19.18 60.90 -46.70
N GLY A 500 19.88 60.41 -45.65
CA GLY A 500 20.88 61.23 -44.95
C GLY A 500 21.25 60.89 -43.50
N ALA A 501 22.06 59.84 -43.32
CA ALA A 501 23.24 59.76 -42.41
C ALA A 501 23.15 59.98 -40.87
N ASN A 502 23.42 58.87 -40.17
CA ASN A 502 24.32 58.65 -39.00
C ASN A 502 24.09 59.30 -37.61
N GLY A 503 23.87 58.40 -36.64
CA GLY A 503 24.18 58.57 -35.22
C GLY A 503 23.80 57.32 -34.43
N GLY A 504 24.76 56.43 -34.17
CA GLY A 504 24.54 55.06 -33.68
C GLY A 504 24.02 54.90 -32.24
N PHE A 505 23.33 53.78 -32.03
CA PHE A 505 23.08 53.12 -30.75
C PHE A 505 23.32 51.60 -30.94
N PRO A 506 23.94 50.89 -29.98
CA PRO A 506 24.06 49.43 -30.02
C PRO A 506 22.69 48.79 -29.72
N GLY A 507 22.17 47.87 -30.54
CA GLY A 507 22.38 46.41 -30.45
C GLY A 507 21.32 45.79 -29.52
N THR A 508 20.44 44.88 -29.90
CA THR A 508 20.45 43.83 -30.94
C THR A 508 19.03 43.41 -31.28
N ASN A 509 18.80 43.10 -32.56
CA ASN A 509 17.58 42.55 -33.16
C ASN A 509 18.04 41.34 -34.03
N PRO A 510 17.17 40.63 -34.75
CA PRO A 510 16.31 39.50 -34.37
C PRO A 510 16.81 38.16 -34.99
N THR A 511 16.04 37.10 -34.80
CA THR A 511 16.02 35.76 -35.47
C THR A 511 17.04 35.45 -36.59
N ARG A 512 17.79 34.34 -36.41
CA ARG A 512 18.53 33.60 -37.45
C ARG A 512 18.23 32.09 -37.42
N TRP A 513 17.59 31.66 -38.50
CA TRP A 513 17.71 30.47 -39.37
C TRP A 513 18.62 29.27 -39.02
N ILE A 514 18.13 28.15 -39.57
CA ILE A 514 18.59 26.76 -39.65
C ILE A 514 19.72 26.58 -40.72
N VAL A 515 20.43 25.44 -40.59
CA VAL A 515 21.11 24.56 -41.59
C VAL A 515 22.61 24.79 -41.90
N ALA A 516 23.46 23.81 -41.57
CA ALA A 516 24.15 22.90 -42.52
C ALA A 516 25.51 22.38 -41.98
N PHE A 517 25.67 21.05 -41.84
CA PHE A 517 26.33 20.21 -42.85
C PHE A 517 26.30 18.72 -42.47
N ALA A 518 26.01 17.90 -43.47
CA ALA A 518 25.98 16.45 -43.44
C ALA A 518 27.35 15.84 -43.77
N ALA A 519 27.55 14.61 -43.26
CA ALA A 519 28.20 13.45 -43.88
C ALA A 519 29.71 13.48 -44.24
N VAL A 520 30.48 12.73 -43.45
CA VAL A 520 31.41 11.65 -43.84
C VAL A 520 31.40 10.66 -42.66
N GLY A 521 31.25 9.34 -42.74
CA GLY A 521 31.25 8.40 -43.85
C GLY A 521 31.91 7.09 -43.38
N PHE A 522 31.10 6.01 -43.30
CA PHE A 522 31.46 4.59 -43.50
C PHE A 522 32.57 3.91 -42.66
N VAL A 523 32.14 3.07 -41.70
CA VAL A 523 32.45 1.62 -41.61
C VAL A 523 31.16 0.95 -41.08
N LEU A 524 30.32 0.39 -41.96
CA LEU A 524 30.25 -1.03 -42.30
C LEU A 524 30.01 -1.97 -41.11
N ALA A 525 28.83 -2.56 -41.11
CA ALA A 525 28.62 -4.01 -40.98
C ALA A 525 29.79 -4.80 -40.38
N GLY A 526 29.65 -5.18 -39.12
CA GLY A 526 30.54 -6.11 -38.43
C GLY A 526 30.10 -6.28 -36.99
N GLY A 527 28.99 -7.00 -36.76
CA GLY A 527 28.50 -7.21 -35.41
C GLY A 527 27.27 -8.10 -35.20
N THR A 528 26.57 -8.52 -36.26
CA THR A 528 25.70 -9.72 -36.18
C THR A 528 26.54 -10.97 -36.47
N ALA A 529 27.47 -11.27 -35.56
CA ALA A 529 28.08 -12.58 -35.39
C ALA A 529 29.00 -12.49 -34.17
N VAL A 530 28.77 -13.35 -33.16
CA VAL A 530 29.40 -13.37 -31.81
C VAL A 530 28.59 -12.53 -30.81
N ALA A 531 27.36 -12.91 -30.45
CA ALA A 531 27.20 -13.75 -29.25
C ALA A 531 25.98 -14.71 -29.30
N ALA A 532 25.40 -14.99 -30.47
CA ALA A 532 24.51 -16.14 -30.67
C ALA A 532 25.31 -17.46 -30.83
N ARG A 533 26.31 -17.67 -29.98
CA ARG A 533 27.09 -18.93 -29.92
C ARG A 533 27.56 -19.32 -28.52
N ALA A 534 26.97 -18.76 -27.46
CA ALA A 534 27.29 -19.13 -26.08
C ALA A 534 26.10 -19.68 -25.25
N TYR A 535 24.84 -19.40 -25.61
CA TYR A 535 23.69 -19.88 -24.82
C TYR A 535 22.52 -20.30 -25.71
N GLY A 536 22.54 -21.53 -26.22
CA GLY A 536 21.53 -22.06 -27.12
C GLY A 536 20.11 -22.07 -26.53
N ILE A 537 19.33 -21.04 -26.82
CA ILE A 537 17.90 -20.95 -26.48
C ILE A 537 17.11 -20.67 -27.77
N ARG A 538 16.04 -21.44 -28.00
CA ARG A 538 15.13 -21.34 -29.16
C ARG A 538 14.05 -20.28 -28.88
N PRO A 539 13.59 -19.49 -29.87
CA PRO A 539 12.72 -18.32 -29.65
C PRO A 539 11.23 -18.67 -29.61
N ARG A 540 10.79 -19.52 -28.67
CA ARG A 540 9.35 -19.78 -28.46
C ARG A 540 8.82 -19.87 -27.01
N ASP A 541 9.64 -19.66 -25.98
CA ASP A 541 9.19 -19.83 -24.58
C ASP A 541 9.21 -18.55 -23.71
N VAL A 542 9.18 -17.35 -24.30
CA VAL A 542 9.11 -16.06 -23.53
C VAL A 542 7.86 -15.25 -23.89
N LEU A 543 6.73 -15.91 -24.13
CA LEU A 543 5.44 -15.25 -24.36
C LEU A 543 4.27 -16.00 -23.70
N GLY A 544 4.53 -16.61 -22.53
CA GLY A 544 3.55 -17.39 -21.76
C GLY A 544 3.14 -16.78 -20.41
N ARG A 545 3.58 -15.58 -20.05
CA ARG A 545 3.23 -14.92 -18.77
C ARG A 545 3.10 -13.40 -18.91
N LEU A 546 2.16 -12.96 -19.74
CA LEU A 546 1.60 -11.62 -19.68
C LEU A 546 0.08 -11.74 -19.80
N PRO A 547 -0.73 -11.16 -18.89
CA PRO A 547 -2.14 -10.96 -19.14
C PRO A 547 -2.28 -9.90 -20.25
N LEU A 548 -2.55 -10.36 -21.47
CA LEU A 548 -3.04 -9.52 -22.56
C LEU A 548 -4.45 -9.07 -22.22
N GLY A 549 -4.61 -7.79 -21.89
CA GLY A 549 -5.91 -7.22 -21.56
C GLY A 549 -6.02 -5.70 -21.69
N ALA A 550 -5.15 -5.04 -22.46
CA ALA A 550 -5.36 -3.64 -22.84
C ALA A 550 -4.64 -3.33 -24.16
N LEU A 551 -5.42 -3.32 -25.26
CA LEU A 551 -5.26 -2.55 -26.50
C LEU A 551 -5.96 -3.29 -27.66
N GLY A 552 -7.28 -3.32 -27.60
CA GLY A 552 -8.13 -3.61 -28.74
C GLY A 552 -8.85 -2.35 -29.20
N LEU A 553 -8.18 -1.47 -29.97
CA LEU A 553 -8.82 -0.48 -30.84
C LEU A 553 -7.77 0.16 -31.75
N PHE A 554 -7.65 -0.35 -32.98
CA PHE A 554 -7.67 0.40 -34.25
C PHE A 554 -7.46 -0.60 -35.40
N GLY A 555 -8.52 -1.34 -35.72
CA GLY A 555 -8.62 -2.05 -36.98
C GLY A 555 -9.08 -1.09 -38.08
N THR A 556 -8.15 -0.60 -38.90
CA THR A 556 -8.45 -0.17 -40.27
C THR A 556 -7.52 -0.93 -41.22
N GLY A 557 -8.09 -1.85 -42.01
CA GLY A 557 -7.44 -2.32 -43.24
C GLY A 557 -7.72 -1.34 -44.39
N PRO A 558 -7.31 -1.63 -45.65
CA PRO A 558 -6.65 -2.84 -46.16
C PRO A 558 -5.42 -2.59 -47.07
N GLY A 559 -4.67 -3.65 -47.42
CA GLY A 559 -3.60 -3.53 -48.44
C GLY A 559 -2.78 -4.78 -48.77
N GLN A 560 -3.41 -5.72 -49.49
CA GLN A 560 -2.83 -6.53 -50.60
C GLN A 560 -1.57 -7.42 -50.42
N ALA A 561 -1.84 -8.72 -50.56
CA ALA A 561 -1.41 -9.60 -51.67
C ALA A 561 -0.29 -10.64 -51.45
N ALA A 562 -0.73 -11.89 -51.67
CA ALA A 562 -0.08 -12.99 -52.39
C ALA A 562 1.11 -13.70 -51.70
N GLU A 563 1.33 -15.00 -51.80
CA GLU A 563 0.64 -16.13 -52.42
C GLU A 563 1.36 -17.41 -51.94
N THR A 564 0.63 -18.53 -51.92
CA THR A 564 1.10 -19.92 -52.16
C THR A 564 2.05 -20.64 -51.19
N GLY A 565 1.70 -21.89 -50.85
CA GLY A 565 2.68 -22.90 -50.45
C GLY A 565 2.14 -24.06 -49.63
N ASP A 566 1.44 -24.97 -50.29
CA ASP A 566 0.93 -26.28 -49.87
C ASP A 566 2.04 -27.23 -49.31
N GLY A 567 1.69 -28.22 -48.47
CA GLY A 567 2.57 -29.38 -48.27
C GLY A 567 2.55 -30.11 -46.92
N ASP A 568 1.90 -31.26 -46.94
CA ASP A 568 1.65 -32.32 -45.96
C ASP A 568 2.83 -33.03 -45.22
N GLU A 569 2.42 -33.82 -44.21
CA GLU A 569 2.95 -35.12 -43.75
C GLU A 569 4.16 -35.27 -42.79
N SER A 570 3.82 -35.73 -41.58
CA SER A 570 4.15 -37.05 -40.96
C SER A 570 5.61 -37.50 -40.76
N GLY A 571 5.92 -38.02 -39.56
CA GLY A 571 6.98 -39.02 -39.39
C GLY A 571 7.78 -39.01 -38.08
N ASN A 572 7.36 -39.90 -37.19
CA ASN A 572 8.03 -40.49 -36.02
C ASN A 572 9.54 -40.85 -36.19
N ASP A 573 10.34 -40.77 -35.10
CA ASP A 573 11.04 -41.89 -34.44
C ASP A 573 12.31 -41.48 -33.62
N GLU A 574 12.28 -41.91 -32.35
CA GLU A 574 13.31 -42.64 -31.56
C GLU A 574 14.80 -42.19 -31.46
N GLU A 575 15.21 -41.99 -30.20
CA GLU A 575 16.30 -42.70 -29.48
C GLU A 575 17.71 -42.07 -29.25
N SER A 576 18.08 -42.15 -27.97
CA SER A 576 19.42 -42.25 -27.33
C SER A 576 20.28 -41.00 -27.02
N ALA A 577 20.23 -40.68 -25.72
CA ALA A 577 21.36 -40.67 -24.76
C ALA A 577 22.63 -39.84 -25.05
N GLU A 578 22.91 -38.87 -24.16
CA GLU A 578 24.10 -38.89 -23.30
C GLU A 578 24.02 -37.79 -22.23
N ALA A 579 24.22 -38.16 -20.97
CA ALA A 579 24.53 -37.23 -19.89
C ALA A 579 26.01 -36.81 -19.98
N PRO A 580 26.37 -35.64 -19.42
CA PRO A 580 27.38 -35.71 -18.38
C PRO A 580 26.94 -34.97 -17.12
N SER A 581 27.25 -35.63 -16.01
CA SER A 581 27.31 -35.06 -14.68
C SER A 581 28.57 -34.20 -14.56
N THR A 582 28.46 -33.01 -13.97
CA THR A 582 29.45 -32.47 -13.02
C THR A 582 28.79 -31.36 -12.20
N THR A 583 28.85 -31.57 -10.90
CA THR A 583 28.79 -30.58 -9.82
C THR A 583 29.50 -29.28 -10.19
N ASP A 584 28.85 -28.15 -9.94
CA ASP A 584 29.52 -26.97 -9.40
C ASP A 584 28.62 -26.27 -8.39
N ASP A 585 29.20 -26.14 -7.22
CA ASP A 585 28.79 -25.41 -6.03
C ASP A 585 29.11 -23.93 -6.30
N VAL A 586 28.11 -23.04 -6.28
CA VAL A 586 28.35 -21.59 -6.28
C VAL A 586 27.38 -20.91 -5.32
N SER A 587 27.86 -20.71 -4.10
CA SER A 587 27.51 -19.54 -3.29
C SER A 587 28.28 -18.32 -3.82
N GLY A 588 27.66 -17.14 -3.83
CA GLY A 588 28.40 -15.88 -3.62
C GLY A 588 28.15 -14.72 -4.59
N ALA A 589 27.41 -13.73 -4.10
CA ALA A 589 27.74 -12.30 -4.19
C ALA A 589 28.03 -11.69 -5.58
N GLY A 590 27.06 -11.73 -6.50
CA GLY A 590 27.20 -11.11 -7.82
C GLY A 590 25.95 -10.41 -8.41
N ASP A 591 24.89 -10.15 -7.63
CA ASP A 591 23.57 -9.84 -8.23
C ASP A 591 23.16 -8.34 -8.18
N GLU A 592 23.60 -7.56 -7.19
CA GLU A 592 23.06 -6.21 -6.97
C GLU A 592 23.55 -5.15 -7.97
N THR A 593 24.83 -5.21 -8.35
CA THR A 593 25.39 -4.27 -9.33
C THR A 593 24.88 -4.55 -10.73
N SER A 594 24.46 -5.77 -11.05
CA SER A 594 23.89 -6.10 -12.36
C SER A 594 22.51 -5.45 -12.52
N VAL A 595 21.65 -5.58 -11.50
CA VAL A 595 20.26 -5.10 -11.58
C VAL A 595 20.16 -3.57 -11.59
N VAL A 596 21.07 -2.87 -10.90
CA VAL A 596 21.17 -1.40 -10.97
C VAL A 596 21.50 -0.93 -12.39
N ASN A 597 22.50 -1.54 -13.03
CA ASN A 597 22.86 -1.21 -14.41
C ASN A 597 21.74 -1.52 -15.42
N ASP A 598 20.97 -2.58 -15.18
CA ASP A 598 19.82 -2.94 -16.02
C ASP A 598 18.69 -1.91 -15.90
N ALA A 599 18.39 -1.43 -14.69
CA ALA A 599 17.41 -0.36 -14.46
C ALA A 599 17.84 0.98 -15.08
N GLU A 600 19.12 1.37 -14.95
CA GLU A 600 19.66 2.57 -15.60
C GLU A 600 19.61 2.46 -17.14
N GLY A 601 19.83 1.27 -17.69
CA GLY A 601 19.69 0.99 -19.12
C GLY A 601 18.26 1.18 -19.62
N LEU A 602 17.27 0.68 -18.87
CA LEU A 602 15.84 0.87 -19.17
C LEU A 602 15.43 2.35 -19.12
N LEU A 603 15.96 3.10 -18.14
CA LEU A 603 15.73 4.54 -18.04
C LEU A 603 16.32 5.30 -19.23
N ALA A 604 17.53 4.95 -19.68
CA ALA A 604 18.17 5.55 -20.85
C ALA A 604 17.41 5.29 -22.17
N GLU A 605 16.65 4.20 -22.23
CA GLU A 605 15.75 3.86 -23.34
C GLU A 605 14.37 4.53 -23.25
N GLY A 606 14.10 5.30 -22.17
CA GLY A 606 12.81 5.97 -21.94
C GLY A 606 11.72 5.05 -21.37
N ARG A 607 12.08 3.88 -20.85
CA ARG A 607 11.15 2.90 -20.26
C ARG A 607 11.11 3.08 -18.74
N THR A 608 10.55 4.20 -18.31
CA THR A 608 10.58 4.69 -16.92
C THR A 608 9.91 3.73 -15.95
N ASP A 609 8.71 3.23 -16.25
CA ASP A 609 7.97 2.31 -15.37
C ASP A 609 8.71 0.97 -15.19
N GLU A 610 9.25 0.42 -16.28
CA GLU A 610 10.00 -0.84 -16.24
C GLU A 610 11.30 -0.73 -15.44
N ALA A 611 11.97 0.43 -15.52
CA ALA A 611 13.17 0.71 -14.74
C ALA A 611 12.85 0.72 -13.23
N VAL A 612 11.74 1.35 -12.83
CA VAL A 612 11.29 1.43 -11.43
C VAL A 612 10.82 0.07 -10.91
N ILE A 613 10.07 -0.70 -11.70
CA ILE A 613 9.62 -2.05 -11.32
C ILE A 613 10.83 -2.97 -11.09
N THR A 614 11.78 -2.98 -12.02
CA THR A 614 12.97 -3.83 -11.96
C THR A 614 13.80 -3.56 -10.70
N ILE A 615 14.06 -2.29 -10.39
CA ILE A 615 14.89 -1.94 -9.23
C ILE A 615 14.15 -2.13 -7.91
N TYR A 616 12.83 -1.91 -7.87
CA TYR A 616 12.01 -2.17 -6.69
C TYR A 616 11.95 -3.66 -6.33
N GLU A 617 11.81 -4.54 -7.32
CA GLU A 617 11.78 -5.99 -7.08
C GLU A 617 13.09 -6.50 -6.47
N ALA A 618 14.24 -5.95 -6.88
CA ALA A 618 15.53 -6.27 -6.27
C ALA A 618 15.62 -5.83 -4.81
N VAL A 619 15.18 -4.60 -4.49
CA VAL A 619 15.11 -4.10 -3.11
C VAL A 619 14.18 -4.97 -2.27
N ARG A 620 13.01 -5.32 -2.81
CA ARG A 620 12.04 -6.19 -2.13
C ARG A 620 12.60 -7.57 -1.87
N ALA A 621 13.23 -8.22 -2.85
CA ALA A 621 13.85 -9.53 -2.68
C ALA A 621 14.92 -9.49 -1.58
N LYS A 622 15.75 -8.43 -1.56
CA LYS A 622 16.78 -8.24 -0.54
C LYS A 622 16.19 -8.08 0.86
N PHE A 623 15.13 -7.28 1.03
CA PHE A 623 14.48 -7.12 2.34
C PHE A 623 13.70 -8.33 2.81
N VAL A 624 13.06 -9.07 1.91
CA VAL A 624 12.37 -10.32 2.25
C VAL A 624 13.38 -11.35 2.78
N ASP A 625 14.54 -11.46 2.14
CA ASP A 625 15.63 -12.35 2.58
C ASP A 625 16.25 -11.87 3.90
N GLN A 626 16.67 -10.61 3.98
CA GLN A 626 17.37 -10.05 5.15
C GLN A 626 16.53 -10.10 6.44
N TYR A 627 15.24 -9.82 6.36
CA TYR A 627 14.33 -9.79 7.51
C TYR A 627 13.53 -11.08 7.68
N GLU A 628 13.87 -12.14 6.94
CA GLU A 628 13.19 -13.45 6.96
C GLU A 628 11.66 -13.32 6.83
N LEU A 629 11.20 -12.41 5.97
CA LEU A 629 9.76 -12.15 5.75
C LEU A 629 9.16 -13.23 4.84
N LEU A 630 7.83 -13.39 4.90
CA LEU A 630 7.14 -14.30 3.98
C LEU A 630 7.23 -13.75 2.55
N PRO A 631 7.56 -14.57 1.53
CA PRO A 631 7.67 -14.12 0.14
C PRO A 631 6.39 -13.51 -0.44
N GLY A 632 5.24 -13.82 0.14
CA GLY A 632 3.91 -13.33 -0.25
C GLY A 632 3.43 -12.06 0.46
N VAL A 633 4.30 -11.33 1.18
CA VAL A 633 3.91 -10.02 1.73
C VAL A 633 3.56 -9.05 0.59
N THR A 634 2.43 -8.37 0.71
CA THR A 634 2.07 -7.29 -0.23
C THR A 634 3.05 -6.12 -0.11
N HIS A 635 3.09 -5.25 -1.12
CA HIS A 635 4.01 -4.11 -1.17
C HIS A 635 3.87 -3.18 0.05
N TRP A 636 2.63 -2.88 0.46
CA TRP A 636 2.37 -2.09 1.66
C TRP A 636 2.51 -2.87 2.97
N GLU A 637 2.29 -4.18 2.98
CA GLU A 637 2.64 -4.99 4.16
C GLU A 637 4.16 -5.07 4.35
N LEU A 638 4.95 -5.10 3.28
CA LEU A 638 6.41 -4.99 3.36
C LEU A 638 6.80 -3.66 4.04
N VAL A 639 6.19 -2.54 3.62
CA VAL A 639 6.37 -1.24 4.27
C VAL A 639 5.98 -1.29 5.76
N ASP A 640 4.82 -1.87 6.10
CA ASP A 640 4.35 -1.97 7.49
C ASP A 640 5.25 -2.87 8.35
N ARG A 641 5.83 -3.91 7.75
CA ARG A 641 6.77 -4.83 8.40
C ARG A 641 8.16 -4.22 8.58
N LEU A 642 8.60 -3.38 7.65
CA LEU A 642 9.88 -2.68 7.74
C LEU A 642 9.81 -1.49 8.70
N ARG A 643 8.63 -0.87 8.84
CA ARG A 643 8.34 0.16 9.86
C ARG A 643 8.52 -0.43 11.25
N GLY A 644 9.63 -0.06 11.89
CA GLY A 644 10.03 -0.54 13.22
C GLY A 644 11.31 -1.39 13.23
N HIS A 645 11.88 -1.71 12.06
CA HIS A 645 13.17 -2.37 11.91
C HIS A 645 14.26 -1.46 11.30
N GLY A 646 13.89 -0.36 10.63
CA GLY A 646 14.79 0.64 10.03
C GLY A 646 14.94 1.96 10.81
N THR A 647 15.70 2.90 10.25
CA THR A 647 15.72 4.31 10.67
C THR A 647 14.60 5.09 9.98
N ASP A 648 14.17 6.24 10.52
CA ASP A 648 13.11 7.07 9.93
C ASP A 648 13.36 7.40 8.44
N GLU A 649 14.62 7.58 8.04
CA GLU A 649 15.05 7.83 6.65
C GLU A 649 14.90 6.61 5.72
N VAL A 650 15.05 5.39 6.26
CA VAL A 650 14.83 4.13 5.53
C VAL A 650 13.33 3.90 5.40
N ASP A 651 12.55 4.18 6.44
CA ASP A 651 11.09 4.08 6.40
C ASP A 651 10.49 5.02 5.34
N GLU A 652 10.95 6.27 5.26
CA GLU A 652 10.52 7.21 4.21
C GLU A 652 10.99 6.78 2.82
N SER A 653 12.23 6.29 2.69
CA SER A 653 12.77 5.81 1.40
C SER A 653 12.02 4.58 0.88
N VAL A 654 11.65 3.64 1.76
CA VAL A 654 10.88 2.44 1.41
C VAL A 654 9.44 2.79 1.06
N VAL A 655 8.82 3.75 1.76
CA VAL A 655 7.49 4.28 1.42
C VAL A 655 7.49 4.96 0.05
N GLY A 656 8.48 5.84 -0.19
CA GLY A 656 8.62 6.57 -1.45
C GLY A 656 8.86 5.62 -2.63
N LEU A 657 9.76 4.65 -2.48
CA LEU A 657 10.03 3.66 -3.52
C LEU A 657 8.83 2.73 -3.79
N THR A 658 8.09 2.33 -2.74
CA THR A 658 6.87 1.53 -2.89
C THR A 658 5.77 2.31 -3.61
N THR A 659 5.67 3.61 -3.34
CA THR A 659 4.70 4.49 -4.02
C THR A 659 5.05 4.68 -5.50
N ALA A 660 6.34 4.87 -5.82
CA ALA A 660 6.81 4.95 -7.20
C ALA A 660 6.55 3.64 -7.96
N TYR A 661 6.76 2.49 -7.31
CA TYR A 661 6.41 1.19 -7.89
C TYR A 661 4.91 1.05 -8.18
N GLU A 662 4.03 1.44 -7.25
CA GLU A 662 2.59 1.34 -7.49
C GLU A 662 2.11 2.26 -8.61
N GLN A 663 2.71 3.43 -8.73
CA GLN A 663 2.44 4.32 -9.85
C GLN A 663 2.92 3.70 -11.17
N ALA A 664 4.14 3.16 -11.22
CA ALA A 664 4.67 2.45 -12.39
C ALA A 664 3.82 1.24 -12.80
N ALA A 665 3.29 0.49 -11.83
CA ALA A 665 2.61 -0.78 -12.07
C ALA A 665 1.12 -0.63 -12.34
N TYR A 666 0.48 0.40 -11.78
CA TYR A 666 -0.99 0.49 -11.73
C TYR A 666 -1.57 1.83 -12.20
N ALA A 667 -0.77 2.89 -12.36
CA ALA A 667 -1.28 4.16 -12.88
C ALA A 667 -1.48 4.10 -14.41
N PRO A 668 -2.47 4.83 -14.96
CA PRO A 668 -2.72 4.87 -16.40
C PRO A 668 -1.66 5.67 -17.18
N ASP A 669 -0.92 6.55 -16.50
CA ASP A 669 0.13 7.39 -17.07
C ASP A 669 1.50 6.91 -16.59
N ALA A 670 2.47 6.84 -17.52
CA ALA A 670 3.84 6.46 -17.21
C ALA A 670 4.54 7.49 -16.33
N LEU A 671 5.46 7.05 -15.48
CA LEU A 671 6.27 7.92 -14.63
C LEU A 671 7.15 8.86 -15.47
N GLU A 672 7.26 10.10 -15.02
CA GLU A 672 8.20 11.07 -15.58
C GLU A 672 9.65 10.63 -15.31
N ALA A 673 10.57 10.94 -16.24
CA ALA A 673 11.95 10.48 -16.15
C ALA A 673 12.67 10.96 -14.86
N ASP A 674 12.32 12.14 -14.36
CA ASP A 674 12.88 12.69 -13.12
C ASP A 674 12.40 11.90 -11.89
N GLU A 675 11.15 11.43 -11.88
CA GLU A 675 10.59 10.61 -10.79
C GLU A 675 11.18 9.19 -10.81
N ALA A 676 11.34 8.59 -12.00
CA ALA A 676 12.00 7.31 -12.16
C ALA A 676 13.49 7.35 -11.74
N THR A 677 14.19 8.45 -12.05
CA THR A 677 15.58 8.67 -11.61
C THR A 677 15.66 8.72 -10.08
N ALA A 678 14.78 9.49 -9.43
CA ALA A 678 14.75 9.60 -7.97
C ALA A 678 14.43 8.26 -7.28
N ALA A 679 13.57 7.44 -7.89
CA ALA A 679 13.27 6.10 -7.42
C ALA A 679 14.48 5.16 -7.51
N ILE A 680 15.22 5.15 -8.63
CA ILE A 680 16.44 4.34 -8.78
C ILE A 680 17.52 4.75 -7.77
N GLU A 681 17.77 6.05 -7.60
CA GLU A 681 18.73 6.54 -6.60
C GLU A 681 18.33 6.17 -5.15
N THR A 682 17.02 6.10 -4.88
CA THR A 682 16.49 5.64 -3.59
C THR A 682 16.70 4.16 -3.40
N ALA A 683 16.46 3.35 -4.44
CA ALA A 683 16.68 1.91 -4.41
C ALA A 683 18.16 1.55 -4.26
N GLU A 684 19.08 2.25 -4.94
CA GLU A 684 20.53 2.07 -4.77
C GLU A 684 21.01 2.35 -3.35
N ARG A 685 20.48 3.41 -2.71
CA ARG A 685 20.76 3.69 -1.29
C ARG A 685 20.26 2.56 -0.39
N LEU A 686 19.06 2.03 -0.65
CA LEU A 686 18.49 0.93 0.13
C LEU A 686 19.27 -0.38 -0.04
N LEU A 687 19.72 -0.70 -1.26
CA LEU A 687 20.56 -1.87 -1.54
C LEU A 687 21.96 -1.74 -0.93
N SER A 688 22.55 -0.54 -0.91
CA SER A 688 23.89 -0.32 -0.35
C SER A 688 23.93 -0.20 1.19
N GLN A 689 22.85 0.25 1.83
CA GLN A 689 22.77 0.38 3.29
C GLN A 689 22.55 -0.96 4.02
N THR A 690 22.07 -1.98 3.31
CA THR A 690 21.76 -3.30 3.87
C THR A 690 23.01 -4.06 4.38
N ASP A 691 24.17 -3.75 3.81
CA ASP A 691 25.44 -4.41 4.13
C ASP A 691 26.15 -3.81 5.37
N GLN A 692 25.66 -2.70 5.94
CA GLN A 692 26.24 -2.07 7.13
C GLN A 692 25.79 -2.69 8.47
N PHE A 693 24.98 -3.76 8.44
CA PHE A 693 24.50 -4.48 9.62
C PHE A 693 24.96 -5.95 9.70
N LEU A 694 25.94 -6.36 8.87
CA LEU A 694 26.67 -7.62 9.02
C LEU A 694 27.89 -7.51 9.94
#